data_AF-A0A1S3IDS4-F1
#
_entry.id   AF-A0A1S3IDS4-F1
#
_cell.length_a   1.000
_cell.length_b   1.000
_cell.length_c   1.000
_cell.angle_alpha   90.00
_cell.angle_beta   90.00
_cell.angle_gamma   90.00
#
_symmetry.space_group_name_H-M   'P 1'
#
loop_
_entity.id
_entity.type
_entity.pdbx_description
1 polymer ?
#
loop_
_entity_poly.entity_id
_entity_poly.type
_entity_poly.pdbx_seq_one_letter_code
_entity_poly.pdbx_strand_id
1 'polypeptide(L)'
;MGCAPSLHSTRTGVLLCKDAEDSNSAKYSSSQAQSQFQVIKTESHSDQPSSGTISFTSSSNKSKVGPSEMVASMSLKEHTEHRGKRLAVKVSESELTFGPMRLKQHTMSILLVFGKDDGQSDSFWFAADKAGYKCNLARNSETALDIFLDKHPDVVVIDHRHSKHFDAETLCRSIRATKASKYTILIAVTKKTSSDREEAPILPLLQAGFNRRFIENHNVGTCLNELVSIEHGELRSQLKLRACDALFAALEHSSDAIEITSKDHIVQYVNPAYESMLGYTLDELLGKDIRKLPNCEKNNAEHQENVFAQLKKGKSWEGTCYAKKKTGESLCHHCHILPVEGGGGKIRHYVAIRNPAPENCQLDRYHRDCEHSDHHSSKPHDYRSQRKGSCDMRSISSSDGGHIHSRRRDSAARIHSMTIEAPINKVINIINAAQENSPLTVVQALDKVLEILRTTELYSPHLTSQQVREEDQMTSDLVGGLMSSQGSVRSAEQEQGTTKRRMSSTDKFSHHSHIPQQLPATMLSQVPADISRLLETEPQWEFNILELERLTNRRPLAYLAMKTFTRFNVCEFLNTSETTMWNWLQLIEAKYHSSNKYHNSTHAADVMQSTAYFLERQRIKSLFDHMDEVASLIAAVVHDVDHPGKTNAFLVNAGNDLALVYNDLAVLESHHVSLAFRLSAQNDDVNIFKNLERDDFRAMRQMIIDMVLATELTKHFEHLSKFVNCTKHFVEKEEEDFSLNGSQDAQTTLSLPENKAVIKRMIIKCSDVSNPARPFYLCKEWALRIAEEYFQQTDEEKSLGLPVVMPVFDRKTCSIPKSQISFIDFFINEMFEAWDDFADVPDLIGYLQENYRCWQTQQKEEQDKQQKQSSTEQEDGTESEQTTENGAREEQQMSNGDLESTGTKKVTIKDREPVAQQESLTVEDVSEELS
;
A
#
# COMPACT_ATOMS: atom_id res chain seq x y z
N MET A 1 -16.48 -5.25 3.70
CA MET A 1 -16.63 -3.89 3.10
C MET A 1 -15.67 -3.02 3.86
N GLY A 2 -14.49 -2.88 3.29
CA GLY A 2 -13.24 -2.62 3.99
C GLY A 2 -12.72 -1.21 3.79
N CYS A 3 -11.67 -0.98 4.55
CA CYS A 3 -11.15 0.28 4.98
C CYS A 3 -10.35 1.10 3.93
N ALA A 4 -10.75 2.32 3.50
CA ALA A 4 -9.84 3.20 2.72
C ALA A 4 -10.03 4.75 2.77
N PRO A 5 -9.01 5.55 2.29
CA PRO A 5 -8.84 7.04 2.43
C PRO A 5 -9.37 8.02 1.35
N SER A 6 -9.03 9.31 1.46
CA SER A 6 -9.56 10.41 0.61
C SER A 6 -8.48 11.11 -0.22
N LEU A 7 -8.81 11.59 -1.44
CA LEU A 7 -8.53 12.98 -1.87
C LEU A 7 -9.25 13.45 -3.17
N HIS A 8 -9.45 14.77 -3.21
CA HIS A 8 -10.36 15.61 -4.01
C HIS A 8 -9.76 16.12 -5.34
N SER A 9 -10.64 16.34 -6.33
CA SER A 9 -10.37 16.94 -7.65
C SER A 9 -10.40 18.47 -7.62
N THR A 10 -9.45 19.13 -8.30
CA THR A 10 -9.51 20.56 -8.64
C THR A 10 -9.87 20.76 -10.11
N ARG A 11 -11.00 21.44 -10.34
CA ARG A 11 -11.48 22.00 -11.62
C ARG A 11 -10.44 22.90 -12.30
N THR A 12 -10.21 22.67 -13.59
CA THR A 12 -10.04 23.75 -14.59
C THR A 12 -10.54 23.26 -15.94
N GLY A 13 -11.55 23.95 -16.49
CA GLY A 13 -12.10 23.68 -17.82
C GLY A 13 -11.33 24.37 -18.93
N VAL A 14 -11.45 23.84 -20.15
CA VAL A 14 -11.32 24.56 -21.41
C VAL A 14 -12.33 23.97 -22.41
N LEU A 15 -13.13 24.86 -22.99
CA LEU A 15 -14.09 24.64 -24.07
C LEU A 15 -13.40 24.27 -25.39
N LEU A 16 -14.03 23.40 -26.19
CA LEU A 16 -14.19 23.58 -27.64
C LEU A 16 -15.29 22.67 -28.22
N CYS A 17 -16.07 23.26 -29.12
CA CYS A 17 -17.26 22.81 -29.86
C CYS A 17 -17.11 21.45 -30.57
N LYS A 18 -18.13 20.57 -30.58
CA LYS A 18 -19.37 20.56 -31.41
C LYS A 18 -19.13 20.28 -32.90
N ASP A 19 -19.59 19.11 -33.35
CA ASP A 19 -20.40 18.80 -34.56
C ASP A 19 -20.12 17.33 -34.99
N ALA A 20 -21.09 16.41 -34.84
CA ALA A 20 -22.09 15.99 -35.85
C ALA A 20 -21.45 15.12 -36.96
N GLU A 21 -22.02 14.07 -37.52
CA GLU A 21 -23.23 13.27 -37.37
C GLU A 21 -23.00 12.03 -38.29
N ASP A 22 -23.85 11.01 -38.14
CA ASP A 22 -24.28 10.09 -39.19
C ASP A 22 -23.40 8.93 -39.71
N SER A 23 -23.73 7.75 -39.15
CA SER A 23 -24.36 6.61 -39.84
C SER A 23 -24.03 6.35 -41.32
N ASN A 24 -23.57 5.12 -41.62
CA ASN A 24 -24.44 4.16 -42.31
C ASN A 24 -23.91 2.72 -42.31
N SER A 25 -24.89 1.83 -42.23
CA SER A 25 -24.81 0.38 -42.27
C SER A 25 -24.85 -0.16 -43.70
N ALA A 26 -24.27 -1.35 -43.95
CA ALA A 26 -24.90 -2.41 -44.76
C ALA A 26 -24.08 -3.72 -44.78
N LYS A 27 -24.83 -4.82 -44.85
CA LYS A 27 -24.48 -6.24 -44.67
C LYS A 27 -24.18 -6.98 -46.00
N TYR A 28 -23.81 -8.27 -45.86
CA TYR A 28 -23.86 -9.41 -46.81
C TYR A 28 -22.68 -9.52 -47.80
N SER A 29 -22.13 -10.68 -48.19
CA SER A 29 -22.48 -12.10 -48.06
C SER A 29 -21.24 -12.98 -48.37
N SER A 30 -21.26 -14.21 -47.86
CA SER A 30 -20.42 -15.38 -48.15
C SER A 30 -20.21 -15.75 -49.62
N SER A 31 -19.05 -16.36 -49.95
CA SER A 31 -18.95 -17.50 -50.87
C SER A 31 -17.60 -18.26 -50.74
N GLN A 32 -17.68 -19.59 -50.79
CA GLN A 32 -16.58 -20.56 -50.87
C GLN A 32 -16.05 -20.70 -52.30
N ALA A 33 -14.76 -21.01 -52.46
CA ALA A 33 -14.26 -21.83 -53.57
C ALA A 33 -12.87 -22.44 -53.27
N GLN A 34 -12.73 -23.75 -53.54
CA GLN A 34 -11.52 -24.57 -53.51
C GLN A 34 -10.64 -24.34 -54.77
N SER A 35 -9.32 -24.57 -54.66
CA SER A 35 -8.51 -25.16 -55.75
C SER A 35 -7.19 -25.79 -55.24
N GLN A 36 -6.66 -26.73 -56.01
CA GLN A 36 -5.77 -27.84 -55.66
C GLN A 36 -4.25 -27.60 -55.86
N PHE A 37 -3.46 -28.34 -55.05
CA PHE A 37 -2.20 -29.06 -55.27
C PHE A 37 -1.15 -28.67 -56.36
N GLN A 38 0.12 -28.64 -55.92
CA GLN A 38 1.20 -29.45 -56.51
C GLN A 38 2.32 -29.80 -55.51
N VAL A 39 2.91 -30.99 -55.71
CA VAL A 39 3.81 -31.78 -54.85
C VAL A 39 5.24 -31.76 -55.38
N ILE A 40 6.26 -31.76 -54.51
CA ILE A 40 7.58 -32.38 -54.79
C ILE A 40 8.06 -33.17 -53.55
N LYS A 41 8.40 -34.45 -53.77
CA LYS A 41 8.99 -35.44 -52.84
C LYS A 41 10.51 -35.56 -53.06
N THR A 42 11.24 -36.09 -52.06
CA THR A 42 12.28 -37.17 -52.12
C THR A 42 12.88 -37.31 -50.71
N GLU A 43 12.64 -38.40 -49.96
CA GLU A 43 13.19 -39.78 -49.99
C GLU A 43 14.35 -40.02 -49.01
N SER A 44 14.30 -41.19 -48.38
CA SER A 44 15.02 -41.66 -47.19
C SER A 44 15.96 -42.82 -47.55
N HIS A 45 17.09 -42.96 -46.84
CA HIS A 45 17.74 -44.27 -46.66
C HIS A 45 18.48 -44.39 -45.32
N SER A 46 18.33 -45.58 -44.74
CA SER A 46 18.91 -46.16 -43.52
C SER A 46 20.37 -46.56 -43.68
N ASP A 47 21.14 -46.64 -42.59
CA ASP A 47 21.95 -47.82 -42.26
C ASP A 47 22.52 -47.77 -40.82
N GLN A 48 22.44 -48.94 -40.17
CA GLN A 48 23.12 -49.34 -38.92
C GLN A 48 24.52 -49.89 -39.27
N PRO A 49 25.49 -49.99 -38.33
CA PRO A 49 25.56 -51.17 -37.47
C PRO A 49 26.05 -50.95 -36.03
N SER A 50 25.87 -52.02 -35.28
CA SER A 50 26.08 -52.24 -33.85
C SER A 50 27.50 -52.76 -33.51
N SER A 51 27.74 -52.77 -32.20
CA SER A 51 28.45 -53.81 -31.42
C SER A 51 29.86 -53.49 -30.92
N GLY A 52 30.02 -53.61 -29.58
CA GLY A 52 31.10 -54.46 -29.05
C GLY A 52 32.10 -53.86 -28.06
N THR A 53 31.85 -54.15 -26.77
CA THR A 53 32.81 -54.85 -25.89
C THR A 53 33.85 -54.04 -25.09
N ILE A 54 33.51 -53.80 -23.81
CA ILE A 54 34.12 -54.31 -22.56
C ILE A 54 35.65 -54.13 -22.31
N SER A 55 35.95 -53.71 -21.06
CA SER A 55 37.09 -54.07 -20.18
C SER A 55 38.45 -53.41 -20.37
N PHE A 56 39.31 -53.23 -19.36
CA PHE A 56 39.29 -53.44 -17.90
C PHE A 56 40.54 -52.73 -17.31
N THR A 57 40.50 -52.51 -15.98
CA THR A 57 41.60 -52.63 -15.00
C THR A 57 42.81 -51.68 -15.09
N SER A 58 43.00 -50.84 -14.06
CA SER A 58 43.86 -51.09 -12.87
C SER A 58 45.30 -50.59 -13.12
N SER A 59 46.14 -50.21 -12.17
CA SER A 59 46.13 -50.27 -10.73
C SER A 59 47.31 -49.40 -10.24
N SER A 60 47.07 -48.71 -9.12
CA SER A 60 47.99 -48.50 -7.98
C SER A 60 49.51 -48.77 -8.12
N ASN A 61 50.35 -47.83 -7.66
CA ASN A 61 51.00 -47.91 -6.32
C ASN A 61 52.11 -46.87 -6.06
N LYS A 62 52.01 -46.24 -4.88
CA LYS A 62 53.02 -46.04 -3.80
C LYS A 62 54.34 -45.27 -4.08
N SER A 63 54.52 -44.13 -3.39
CA SER A 63 55.33 -43.95 -2.14
C SER A 63 56.70 -43.30 -2.43
N LYS A 64 57.36 -42.47 -1.60
CA LYS A 64 57.21 -41.89 -0.24
C LYS A 64 58.35 -40.84 -0.05
N VAL A 65 58.24 -39.98 0.99
CA VAL A 65 59.28 -39.10 1.63
C VAL A 65 59.57 -37.78 0.87
N GLY A 66 59.37 -36.54 1.35
CA GLY A 66 59.66 -35.81 2.62
C GLY A 66 60.92 -34.92 2.43
N PRO A 67 61.22 -33.80 3.15
CA PRO A 67 60.44 -32.86 3.98
C PRO A 67 60.71 -31.33 3.70
N SER A 68 60.01 -30.45 4.42
CA SER A 68 60.35 -29.09 4.92
C SER A 68 60.73 -27.89 4.02
N GLU A 69 60.04 -26.79 4.33
CA GLU A 69 60.51 -25.38 4.42
C GLU A 69 60.78 -24.50 3.17
N MET A 70 59.83 -23.56 2.99
CA MET A 70 60.01 -22.09 2.97
C MET A 70 60.66 -21.36 1.77
N VAL A 71 59.90 -20.34 1.31
CA VAL A 71 60.28 -19.04 0.71
C VAL A 71 60.45 -18.95 -0.82
N ALA A 72 59.42 -18.31 -1.41
CA ALA A 72 59.39 -17.29 -2.46
C ALA A 72 60.26 -17.44 -3.73
N SER A 73 59.61 -17.42 -4.91
CA SER A 73 59.81 -16.37 -5.92
C SER A 73 58.90 -16.59 -7.14
N MET A 74 58.69 -15.49 -7.85
CA MET A 74 57.74 -15.25 -8.95
C MET A 74 58.00 -16.02 -10.26
N SER A 75 56.94 -16.04 -11.07
CA SER A 75 56.94 -15.80 -12.54
C SER A 75 56.75 -17.00 -13.48
N LEU A 76 55.49 -17.16 -13.91
CA LEU A 76 54.99 -16.99 -15.28
C LEU A 76 55.67 -17.72 -16.48
N LYS A 77 54.78 -18.37 -17.25
CA LYS A 77 54.79 -18.76 -18.69
C LYS A 77 55.16 -20.23 -18.97
N GLU A 78 54.47 -21.00 -19.82
CA GLU A 78 53.46 -20.68 -20.85
C GLU A 78 52.74 -21.96 -21.37
N HIS A 79 51.55 -21.73 -21.95
CA HIS A 79 50.78 -22.55 -22.93
C HIS A 79 50.02 -23.80 -22.43
N THR A 80 48.78 -24.11 -22.85
CA THR A 80 48.05 -23.77 -24.09
C THR A 80 46.52 -23.85 -23.93
N GLU A 81 45.82 -23.14 -24.81
CA GLU A 81 44.38 -22.85 -24.83
C GLU A 81 43.45 -24.05 -25.10
N HIS A 82 42.31 -24.11 -24.39
CA HIS A 82 41.03 -24.56 -24.96
C HIS A 82 39.97 -23.49 -24.71
N ARG A 83 39.52 -22.91 -25.81
CA ARG A 83 38.70 -21.69 -25.91
C ARG A 83 37.20 -22.04 -25.85
N GLY A 84 36.63 -22.12 -24.66
CA GLY A 84 35.20 -21.93 -24.42
C GLY A 84 34.93 -20.46 -24.13
N LYS A 85 34.13 -19.77 -24.95
CA LYS A 85 33.83 -18.33 -24.81
C LYS A 85 33.15 -18.06 -23.44
N ARG A 86 33.92 -17.67 -22.43
CA ARG A 86 33.44 -17.00 -21.21
C ARG A 86 32.93 -15.62 -21.59
N LEU A 87 31.62 -15.40 -21.46
CA LEU A 87 31.02 -14.06 -21.44
C LEU A 87 31.46 -13.37 -20.15
N ALA A 88 32.59 -12.67 -20.18
CA ALA A 88 32.93 -11.69 -19.16
C ALA A 88 31.96 -10.51 -19.31
N VAL A 89 30.97 -10.42 -18.41
CA VAL A 89 30.11 -9.24 -18.30
C VAL A 89 31.02 -8.08 -17.90
N LYS A 90 31.25 -7.16 -18.85
CA LYS A 90 32.00 -5.94 -18.60
C LYS A 90 31.12 -5.08 -17.68
N VAL A 91 31.46 -4.99 -16.40
CA VAL A 91 30.77 -4.13 -15.42
C VAL A 91 30.89 -2.68 -15.92
N SER A 92 29.84 -2.16 -16.55
CA SER A 92 29.79 -0.76 -16.96
C SER A 92 29.54 0.09 -15.72
N GLU A 93 30.36 1.12 -15.49
CA GLU A 93 30.12 2.14 -14.46
C GLU A 93 28.68 2.67 -14.60
N SER A 94 27.83 2.42 -13.60
CA SER A 94 26.45 2.91 -13.60
C SER A 94 26.42 4.34 -13.07
N GLU A 95 25.94 5.27 -13.89
CA GLU A 95 25.73 6.67 -13.51
C GLU A 95 24.38 6.80 -12.77
N LEU A 96 24.44 7.19 -11.50
CA LEU A 96 23.26 7.43 -10.64
C LEU A 96 23.02 8.93 -10.53
N THR A 97 21.76 9.37 -10.63
CA THR A 97 21.41 10.78 -10.43
C THR A 97 20.90 11.01 -9.00
N PHE A 98 21.37 12.10 -8.38
CA PHE A 98 20.88 12.62 -7.11
C PHE A 98 20.57 14.11 -7.29
N GLY A 99 19.31 14.41 -7.62
CA GLY A 99 18.94 15.71 -8.17
C GLY A 99 19.75 16.00 -9.45
N PRO A 100 20.36 17.20 -9.60
CA PRO A 100 21.24 17.50 -10.74
C PRO A 100 22.63 16.86 -10.61
N MET A 101 23.00 16.31 -9.45
CA MET A 101 24.31 15.71 -9.23
C MET A 101 24.38 14.33 -9.87
N ARG A 102 25.45 14.07 -10.63
CA ARG A 102 25.73 12.76 -11.21
C ARG A 102 26.78 12.04 -10.38
N LEU A 103 26.42 10.89 -9.85
CA LEU A 103 27.26 10.04 -9.02
C LEU A 103 27.73 8.85 -9.86
N LYS A 104 29.04 8.65 -9.91
CA LYS A 104 29.62 7.46 -10.55
C LYS A 104 29.70 6.35 -9.52
N GLN A 105 28.94 5.27 -9.74
CA GLN A 105 29.09 4.07 -8.93
C GLN A 105 30.25 3.24 -9.49
N HIS A 106 31.34 3.16 -8.73
CA HIS A 106 32.44 2.25 -9.04
C HIS A 106 32.03 0.79 -8.77
N THR A 107 32.74 -0.15 -9.38
CA THR A 107 32.56 -1.58 -9.12
C THR A 107 32.66 -1.87 -7.62
N MET A 108 31.64 -2.51 -7.05
CA MET A 108 31.57 -2.82 -5.63
C MET A 108 32.81 -3.58 -5.16
N SER A 109 33.42 -3.11 -4.06
CA SER A 109 34.54 -3.79 -3.41
C SER A 109 34.09 -4.54 -2.16
N ILE A 110 34.45 -5.81 -2.07
CA ILE A 110 34.08 -6.73 -1.01
C ILE A 110 35.35 -7.22 -0.29
N LEU A 111 35.33 -7.22 1.04
CA LEU A 111 36.31 -7.90 1.88
C LEU A 111 35.65 -9.10 2.55
N LEU A 112 36.14 -10.30 2.25
CA LEU A 112 35.72 -11.54 2.91
C LEU A 112 36.69 -11.83 4.06
N VAL A 113 36.17 -12.02 5.26
CA VAL A 113 36.96 -12.34 6.46
C VAL A 113 36.53 -13.72 6.98
N PHE A 114 37.29 -14.74 6.59
CA PHE A 114 37.03 -16.14 6.93
C PHE A 114 38.30 -16.81 7.43
N GLY A 115 38.25 -17.34 8.65
CA GLY A 115 39.41 -17.97 9.31
C GLY A 115 39.85 -19.29 8.69
N LYS A 116 38.97 -19.92 7.90
CA LYS A 116 39.20 -21.18 7.20
C LYS A 116 38.47 -21.17 5.85
N ASP A 117 39.05 -21.82 4.86
CA ASP A 117 38.34 -22.15 3.62
C ASP A 117 37.31 -23.25 3.83
N ASP A 118 36.06 -22.94 3.51
CA ASP A 118 34.95 -23.86 3.53
C ASP A 118 33.95 -23.53 2.41
N GLY A 119 32.90 -24.36 2.28
CA GLY A 119 31.90 -24.15 1.24
C GLY A 119 31.21 -22.78 1.30
N GLN A 120 31.19 -22.10 2.45
CA GLN A 120 30.60 -20.78 2.59
C GLN A 120 31.54 -19.67 2.08
N SER A 121 32.83 -19.73 2.45
CA SER A 121 33.83 -18.77 1.95
C SER A 121 33.94 -18.87 0.43
N ASP A 122 33.96 -20.09 -0.10
CA ASP A 122 34.02 -20.36 -1.54
C ASP A 122 32.76 -19.83 -2.24
N SER A 123 31.58 -20.02 -1.64
CA SER A 123 30.32 -19.54 -2.20
C SER A 123 30.28 -18.02 -2.35
N PHE A 124 30.72 -17.28 -1.33
CA PHE A 124 30.83 -15.81 -1.42
C PHE A 124 31.90 -15.37 -2.43
N TRP A 125 33.02 -16.08 -2.50
CA TRP A 125 34.08 -15.78 -3.45
C TRP A 125 33.61 -15.97 -4.90
N PHE A 126 33.01 -17.13 -5.22
CA PHE A 126 32.46 -17.39 -6.55
C PHE A 126 31.28 -16.49 -6.90
N ALA A 127 30.44 -16.12 -5.93
CA ALA A 127 29.38 -15.14 -6.13
C ALA A 127 29.93 -13.77 -6.50
N ALA A 128 30.97 -13.30 -5.81
CA ALA A 128 31.64 -12.04 -6.11
C ALA A 128 32.33 -12.06 -7.48
N ASP A 129 33.03 -13.15 -7.84
CA ASP A 129 33.67 -13.33 -9.15
C ASP A 129 32.63 -13.35 -10.28
N LYS A 130 31.52 -14.08 -10.10
CA LYS A 130 30.43 -14.17 -11.08
C LYS A 130 29.74 -12.83 -11.33
N ALA A 131 29.66 -11.97 -10.31
CA ALA A 131 29.12 -10.61 -10.43
C ALA A 131 30.16 -9.57 -10.89
N GLY A 132 31.44 -9.95 -10.98
CA GLY A 132 32.53 -9.05 -11.39
C GLY A 132 32.96 -8.05 -10.30
N TYR A 133 32.71 -8.34 -9.02
CA TYR A 133 33.08 -7.48 -7.90
C TYR A 133 34.56 -7.63 -7.50
N LYS A 134 35.14 -6.57 -6.94
CA LYS A 134 36.54 -6.60 -6.46
C LYS A 134 36.59 -7.27 -5.08
N CYS A 135 37.07 -8.50 -5.02
CA CYS A 135 37.11 -9.29 -3.79
C CYS A 135 38.51 -9.35 -3.17
N ASN A 136 38.63 -9.03 -1.88
CA ASN A 136 39.81 -9.27 -1.05
C ASN A 136 39.48 -10.29 0.05
N LEU A 137 40.47 -11.06 0.48
CA LEU A 137 40.29 -12.12 1.48
C LEU A 137 41.26 -11.92 2.65
N ALA A 138 40.74 -11.96 3.87
CA ALA A 138 41.49 -11.90 5.11
C ALA A 138 41.22 -13.14 5.98
N ARG A 139 42.26 -13.61 6.70
CA ARG A 139 42.19 -14.83 7.52
C ARG A 139 42.20 -14.59 9.02
N ASN A 140 42.58 -13.39 9.43
CA ASN A 140 42.65 -12.98 10.83
C ASN A 140 42.26 -11.49 10.96
N SER A 141 41.99 -11.04 12.19
CA SER A 141 41.53 -9.67 12.44
C SER A 141 42.55 -8.59 12.04
N GLU A 142 43.85 -8.84 12.21
CA GLU A 142 44.91 -7.88 11.88
C GLU A 142 44.96 -7.63 10.37
N THR A 143 45.05 -8.69 9.56
CA THR A 143 45.03 -8.58 8.10
C THR A 143 43.71 -7.99 7.57
N ALA A 144 42.59 -8.30 8.22
CA ALA A 144 41.30 -7.71 7.86
C ALA A 144 41.27 -6.20 8.09
N LEU A 145 41.83 -5.73 9.21
CA LEU A 145 41.89 -4.31 9.53
C LEU A 145 42.88 -3.57 8.62
N ASP A 146 44.04 -4.15 8.32
CA ASP A 146 45.02 -3.58 7.39
C ASP A 146 44.42 -3.40 5.99
N ILE A 147 43.75 -4.44 5.46
CA ILE A 147 43.07 -4.36 4.16
C ILE A 147 41.92 -3.35 4.21
N PHE A 148 41.17 -3.28 5.31
CA PHE A 148 40.08 -2.32 5.46
C PHE A 148 40.58 -0.86 5.41
N LEU A 149 41.71 -0.58 6.07
CA LEU A 149 42.34 0.73 6.11
C LEU A 149 43.02 1.12 4.79
N ASP A 150 43.60 0.15 4.07
CA ASP A 150 44.27 0.41 2.78
C ASP A 150 43.29 0.48 1.59
N LYS A 151 42.29 -0.41 1.55
CA LYS A 151 41.41 -0.59 0.38
C LYS A 151 40.03 0.03 0.51
N HIS A 152 39.58 0.37 1.72
CA HIS A 152 38.25 0.93 2.00
C HIS A 152 37.10 0.20 1.29
N PRO A 153 36.88 -1.09 1.59
CA PRO A 153 35.84 -1.88 0.95
C PRO A 153 34.43 -1.33 1.25
N ASP A 154 33.53 -1.48 0.28
CA ASP A 154 32.12 -1.10 0.41
C ASP A 154 31.35 -2.08 1.29
N VAL A 155 31.67 -3.38 1.17
CA VAL A 155 31.05 -4.47 1.91
C VAL A 155 32.13 -5.31 2.59
N VAL A 156 31.93 -5.65 3.87
CA VAL A 156 32.78 -6.61 4.58
C VAL A 156 31.91 -7.75 5.11
N VAL A 157 32.24 -8.97 4.72
CA VAL A 157 31.59 -10.19 5.17
C VAL A 157 32.47 -10.84 6.22
N ILE A 158 31.98 -10.96 7.46
CA ILE A 158 32.75 -11.49 8.58
C ILE A 158 32.14 -12.80 9.04
N ASP A 159 32.97 -13.84 9.13
CA ASP A 159 32.57 -15.14 9.65
C ASP A 159 32.38 -15.11 11.18
N HIS A 160 31.13 -15.09 11.64
CA HIS A 160 30.76 -15.19 13.06
C HIS A 160 30.53 -16.65 13.49
N ARG A 161 30.57 -17.62 12.57
CA ARG A 161 30.32 -19.04 12.87
C ARG A 161 31.40 -19.65 13.78
N HIS A 162 32.64 -19.19 13.67
CA HIS A 162 33.81 -19.82 14.27
C HIS A 162 34.68 -18.84 15.06
N SER A 163 34.30 -18.56 16.32
CA SER A 163 35.06 -17.69 17.24
C SER A 163 36.47 -18.18 17.60
N LYS A 164 36.86 -19.40 17.18
CA LYS A 164 38.20 -19.96 17.43
C LYS A 164 39.32 -19.31 16.61
N HIS A 165 39.00 -18.73 15.46
CA HIS A 165 40.00 -18.13 14.57
C HIS A 165 40.21 -16.64 14.86
N PHE A 166 39.10 -15.93 15.09
CA PHE A 166 39.09 -14.55 15.54
C PHE A 166 37.72 -14.21 16.14
N ASP A 167 37.68 -13.16 16.96
CA ASP A 167 36.43 -12.61 17.48
C ASP A 167 35.82 -11.63 16.47
N ALA A 168 34.75 -12.06 15.81
CA ALA A 168 34.05 -11.30 14.79
C ALA A 168 33.40 -10.01 15.33
N GLU A 169 32.92 -10.00 16.58
CA GLU A 169 32.31 -8.80 17.17
C GLU A 169 33.36 -7.77 17.54
N THR A 170 34.50 -8.21 18.10
CA THR A 170 35.63 -7.32 18.40
C THR A 170 36.23 -6.74 17.11
N LEU A 171 36.34 -7.53 16.04
CA LEU A 171 36.75 -7.02 14.73
C LEU A 171 35.74 -6.00 14.17
N CYS A 172 34.44 -6.28 14.26
CA CYS A 172 33.38 -5.37 13.82
C CYS A 172 33.45 -4.02 14.56
N ARG A 173 33.59 -4.06 15.89
CA ARG A 173 33.79 -2.84 16.72
C ARG A 173 35.06 -2.08 16.33
N SER A 174 36.15 -2.79 16.03
CA SER A 174 37.41 -2.18 15.60
C SER A 174 37.27 -1.49 14.24
N ILE A 175 36.58 -2.11 13.27
CA ILE A 175 36.27 -1.48 11.98
C ILE A 175 35.39 -0.24 12.20
N ARG A 176 34.34 -0.34 13.03
CA ARG A 176 33.42 0.77 13.34
C ARG A 176 34.07 1.95 14.05
N ALA A 177 35.14 1.72 14.80
CA ALA A 177 35.91 2.79 15.43
C ALA A 177 36.66 3.67 14.40
N THR A 178 36.81 3.22 13.16
CA THR A 178 37.48 3.99 12.10
C THR A 178 36.49 4.90 11.35
N LYS A 179 36.93 6.11 10.98
CA LYS A 179 36.09 7.07 10.23
C LYS A 179 35.66 6.56 8.85
N ALA A 180 36.48 5.71 8.22
CA ALA A 180 36.20 5.13 6.91
C ALA A 180 34.98 4.18 6.91
N SER A 181 34.59 3.65 8.07
CA SER A 181 33.50 2.69 8.20
C SER A 181 32.09 3.30 8.14
N LYS A 182 31.94 4.63 8.14
CA LYS A 182 30.64 5.33 8.22
C LYS A 182 29.62 4.83 7.19
N TYR A 183 30.10 4.44 6.02
CA TYR A 183 29.28 4.01 4.89
C TYR A 183 29.60 2.59 4.41
N THR A 184 30.34 1.82 5.19
CA THR A 184 30.67 0.41 4.88
C THR A 184 29.59 -0.50 5.43
N ILE A 185 29.17 -1.47 4.64
CA ILE A 185 28.17 -2.48 5.02
C ILE A 185 28.90 -3.69 5.62
N LEU A 186 28.60 -4.03 6.88
CA LEU A 186 29.17 -5.18 7.59
C LEU A 186 28.12 -6.28 7.70
N ILE A 187 28.45 -7.47 7.20
CA ILE A 187 27.59 -8.66 7.21
C ILE A 187 28.19 -9.69 8.17
N ALA A 188 27.39 -10.16 9.13
CA ALA A 188 27.75 -11.28 10.01
C ALA A 188 27.24 -12.60 9.43
N VAL A 189 28.13 -13.53 9.09
CA VAL A 189 27.76 -14.90 8.69
C VAL A 189 27.60 -15.76 9.94
N THR A 190 26.42 -16.29 10.17
CA THR A 190 26.03 -17.04 11.38
C THR A 190 25.69 -18.48 11.07
N LYS A 191 25.88 -19.39 12.03
CA LYS A 191 25.64 -20.83 11.83
C LYS A 191 24.16 -21.09 11.60
N LYS A 192 23.84 -22.03 10.72
CA LYS A 192 22.50 -22.60 10.63
C LYS A 192 22.27 -23.51 11.84
N THR A 193 21.52 -23.06 12.84
CA THR A 193 21.17 -23.87 14.01
C THR A 193 20.22 -24.99 13.60
N SER A 194 20.68 -26.25 13.66
CA SER A 194 19.95 -27.45 13.20
C SER A 194 19.02 -28.07 14.26
N SER A 195 18.68 -27.33 15.32
CA SER A 195 17.85 -27.83 16.42
C SER A 195 17.03 -26.68 17.00
N ASP A 196 15.89 -27.05 17.55
CA ASP A 196 14.80 -26.29 18.16
C ASP A 196 15.15 -25.28 19.29
N ARG A 197 16.40 -24.84 19.39
CA ARG A 197 16.82 -23.75 20.27
C ARG A 197 16.56 -22.40 19.61
N GLU A 198 16.28 -21.40 20.45
CA GLU A 198 16.06 -20.01 20.07
C GLU A 198 17.06 -19.55 19.01
N GLU A 199 16.56 -18.92 17.93
CA GLU A 199 17.43 -18.27 16.96
C GLU A 199 18.31 -17.26 17.71
N ALA A 200 19.62 -17.27 17.44
CA ALA A 200 20.53 -16.36 18.10
C ALA A 200 20.02 -14.91 17.94
N PRO A 201 19.84 -14.16 19.05
CA PRO A 201 19.28 -12.83 18.99
C PRO A 201 20.13 -11.95 18.08
N ILE A 202 19.49 -11.12 17.26
CA ILE A 202 20.19 -10.20 16.35
C ILE A 202 20.79 -9.00 17.09
N LEU A 203 20.25 -8.69 18.28
CA LEU A 203 20.61 -7.50 19.06
C LEU A 203 22.12 -7.41 19.39
N PRO A 204 22.83 -8.47 19.82
CA PRO A 204 24.28 -8.42 20.03
C PRO A 204 25.07 -8.09 18.76
N LEU A 205 24.63 -8.58 17.59
CA LEU A 205 25.27 -8.27 16.30
C LEU A 205 25.08 -6.79 15.93
N LEU A 206 23.87 -6.26 16.14
CA LEU A 206 23.58 -4.83 15.93
C LEU A 206 24.38 -3.94 16.90
N GLN A 207 24.48 -4.34 18.18
CA GLN A 207 25.29 -3.64 19.18
C GLN A 207 26.80 -3.70 18.89
N ALA A 208 27.28 -4.76 18.25
CA ALA A 208 28.65 -4.84 17.75
C ALA A 208 28.88 -3.93 16.52
N GLY A 209 27.82 -3.56 15.81
CA GLY A 209 27.84 -2.65 14.66
C GLY A 209 27.65 -3.31 13.29
N PHE A 210 27.21 -4.57 13.24
CA PHE A 210 26.82 -5.22 11.99
C PHE A 210 25.56 -4.58 11.40
N ASN A 211 25.48 -4.47 10.07
CA ASN A 211 24.27 -4.02 9.39
C ASN A 211 23.30 -5.17 9.12
N ARG A 212 23.82 -6.37 8.89
CA ARG A 212 23.03 -7.51 8.39
C ARG A 212 23.55 -8.83 8.92
N ARG A 213 22.63 -9.78 9.15
CA ARG A 213 22.93 -11.18 9.46
C ARG A 213 22.66 -12.04 8.22
N PHE A 214 23.65 -12.83 7.81
CA PHE A 214 23.51 -13.86 6.80
C PHE A 214 23.58 -15.24 7.47
N ILE A 215 22.60 -16.10 7.22
CA ILE A 215 22.60 -17.47 7.75
C ILE A 215 23.36 -18.35 6.77
N GLU A 216 24.26 -19.18 7.30
CA GLU A 216 25.08 -20.11 6.52
C GLU A 216 24.28 -20.90 5.47
N ASN A 217 24.67 -20.72 4.21
CA ASN A 217 24.13 -21.37 3.02
C ASN A 217 25.23 -21.50 1.95
N HIS A 218 25.57 -22.75 1.61
CA HIS A 218 26.62 -23.08 0.63
C HIS A 218 26.16 -22.95 -0.84
N ASN A 219 24.97 -22.41 -1.10
CA ASN A 219 24.51 -22.14 -2.45
C ASN A 219 25.07 -20.80 -2.96
N VAL A 220 25.88 -20.85 -4.02
CA VAL A 220 26.43 -19.69 -4.72
C VAL A 220 25.33 -18.74 -5.19
N GLY A 221 24.17 -19.26 -5.61
CA GLY A 221 23.03 -18.45 -6.04
C GLY A 221 22.44 -17.59 -4.92
N THR A 222 22.36 -18.13 -3.70
CA THR A 222 21.89 -17.37 -2.54
C THR A 222 22.88 -16.27 -2.15
N CYS A 223 24.18 -16.58 -2.13
CA CYS A 223 25.23 -15.58 -1.88
C CYS A 223 25.25 -14.48 -2.96
N LEU A 224 25.02 -14.85 -4.23
CA LEU A 224 24.93 -13.90 -5.34
C LEU A 224 23.73 -12.97 -5.20
N ASN A 225 22.54 -13.51 -4.92
CA ASN A 225 21.33 -12.71 -4.72
C ASN A 225 21.49 -11.72 -3.56
N GLU A 226 22.15 -12.15 -2.47
CA GLU A 226 22.45 -11.28 -1.34
C GLU A 226 23.37 -10.13 -1.74
N LEU A 227 24.48 -10.40 -2.43
CA LEU A 227 25.42 -9.36 -2.86
C LEU A 227 24.78 -8.38 -3.86
N VAL A 228 23.94 -8.89 -4.79
CA VAL A 228 23.22 -8.05 -5.77
C VAL A 228 22.16 -7.19 -5.08
N SER A 229 21.43 -7.74 -4.10
CA SER A 229 20.47 -6.99 -3.28
C SER A 229 21.16 -5.82 -2.57
N ILE A 230 22.34 -6.07 -1.99
CA ILE A 230 23.12 -5.05 -1.28
C ILE A 230 23.64 -3.96 -2.23
N GLU A 231 24.10 -4.33 -3.42
CA GLU A 231 24.53 -3.36 -4.43
C GLU A 231 23.38 -2.44 -4.85
N HIS A 232 22.17 -2.99 -5.04
CA HIS A 232 21.03 -2.27 -5.59
C HIS A 232 20.21 -1.52 -4.54
N GLY A 233 20.25 -1.93 -3.28
CA GLY A 233 19.54 -1.32 -2.15
C GLY A 233 20.43 -0.43 -1.30
N GLU A 234 21.16 -1.03 -0.36
CA GLU A 234 21.89 -0.32 0.69
C GLU A 234 23.06 0.47 0.13
N LEU A 235 23.87 -0.09 -0.79
CA LEU A 235 25.06 0.60 -1.30
C LEU A 235 24.69 1.88 -2.08
N ARG A 236 23.63 1.84 -2.90
CA ARG A 236 23.12 3.03 -3.59
C ARG A 236 22.55 4.06 -2.62
N SER A 237 21.90 3.62 -1.56
CA SER A 237 21.40 4.51 -0.51
C SER A 237 22.55 5.20 0.23
N GLN A 238 23.61 4.46 0.55
CA GLN A 238 24.83 5.02 1.14
C GLN A 238 25.55 5.98 0.18
N LEU A 239 25.57 5.69 -1.12
CA LEU A 239 26.16 6.60 -2.12
C LEU A 239 25.40 7.93 -2.20
N LYS A 240 24.06 7.89 -2.14
CA LYS A 240 23.23 9.12 -2.03
C LYS A 240 23.49 9.86 -0.72
N LEU A 241 23.62 9.14 0.40
CA LEU A 241 23.92 9.77 1.69
C LEU A 241 25.31 10.43 1.72
N ARG A 242 26.33 9.82 1.10
CA ARG A 242 27.66 10.44 0.89
C ARG A 242 27.54 11.73 0.07
N ALA A 243 26.67 11.74 -0.95
CA ALA A 243 26.42 12.93 -1.75
C ALA A 243 25.71 14.04 -0.93
N CYS A 244 24.77 13.67 -0.06
CA CYS A 244 24.14 14.62 0.88
C CYS A 244 25.17 15.31 1.78
N ASP A 245 26.11 14.55 2.37
CA ASP A 245 27.18 15.12 3.21
C ASP A 245 28.02 16.16 2.44
N ALA A 246 28.28 15.93 1.14
CA ALA A 246 28.99 16.90 0.30
C ALA A 246 28.17 18.18 0.06
N LEU A 247 26.84 18.07 -0.10
CA LEU A 247 25.95 19.23 -0.21
C LEU A 247 25.88 20.02 1.09
N PHE A 248 25.76 19.35 2.24
CA PHE A 248 25.78 20.01 3.55
C PHE A 248 27.12 20.69 3.81
N ALA A 249 28.25 20.07 3.45
CA ALA A 249 29.55 20.73 3.53
C ALA A 249 29.62 22.00 2.65
N ALA A 250 29.00 21.99 1.47
CA ALA A 250 28.93 23.17 0.61
C ALA A 250 28.05 24.29 1.21
N LEU A 251 26.93 23.95 1.86
CA LEU A 251 26.07 24.91 2.55
C LEU A 251 26.75 25.51 3.79
N GLU A 252 27.39 24.65 4.59
CA GLU A 252 28.08 25.01 5.83
C GLU A 252 29.27 25.95 5.58
N HIS A 253 29.98 25.76 4.46
CA HIS A 253 31.14 26.57 4.08
C HIS A 253 30.82 27.68 3.06
N SER A 254 29.54 27.92 2.76
CA SER A 254 29.14 29.02 1.88
C SER A 254 29.42 30.38 2.55
N SER A 255 29.88 31.36 1.77
CA SER A 255 30.08 32.74 2.23
C SER A 255 28.77 33.51 2.41
N ASP A 256 27.72 33.09 1.70
CA ASP A 256 26.40 33.72 1.77
C ASP A 256 25.63 33.19 2.98
N ALA A 257 24.86 34.05 3.65
CA ALA A 257 24.06 33.64 4.79
C ALA A 257 22.83 32.87 4.31
N ILE A 258 22.78 31.59 4.63
CA ILE A 258 21.73 30.66 4.20
C ILE A 258 20.86 30.28 5.39
N GLU A 259 19.55 30.29 5.17
CA GLU A 259 18.52 29.92 6.12
C GLU A 259 17.52 28.98 5.43
N ILE A 260 17.17 27.88 6.11
CA ILE A 260 16.13 26.95 5.66
C ILE A 260 15.04 26.92 6.73
N THR A 261 13.81 27.19 6.30
CA THR A 261 12.62 27.15 7.15
C THR A 261 11.60 26.15 6.62
N SER A 262 10.76 25.62 7.51
CA SER A 262 9.60 24.84 7.13
C SER A 262 8.54 25.70 6.43
N LYS A 263 7.52 25.06 5.85
CA LYS A 263 6.32 25.76 5.32
C LYS A 263 5.62 26.69 6.33
N ASP A 264 5.80 26.43 7.63
CA ASP A 264 5.21 27.20 8.72
C ASP A 264 6.19 28.27 9.26
N HIS A 265 7.28 28.53 8.51
CA HIS A 265 8.34 29.50 8.80
C HIS A 265 9.16 29.20 10.08
N ILE A 266 9.22 27.92 10.45
CA ILE A 266 10.04 27.44 11.57
C ILE A 266 11.45 27.19 11.06
N VAL A 267 12.46 27.77 11.70
CA VAL A 267 13.88 27.58 11.31
C VAL A 267 14.30 26.14 11.55
N GLN A 268 14.81 25.50 10.49
CA GLN A 268 15.32 24.13 10.51
C GLN A 268 16.85 24.09 10.35
N TYR A 269 17.43 25.09 9.67
CA TYR A 269 18.87 25.21 9.50
C TYR A 269 19.28 26.65 9.21
N VAL A 270 20.44 27.05 9.72
CA VAL A 270 21.19 28.24 9.32
C VAL A 270 22.67 27.89 9.26
N ASN A 271 23.41 28.49 8.33
CA ASN A 271 24.85 28.25 8.19
C ASN A 271 25.69 29.25 9.02
N PRO A 272 26.99 29.01 9.23
CA PRO A 272 27.89 29.91 9.97
C PRO A 272 27.97 31.35 9.44
N ALA A 273 27.78 31.55 8.13
CA ALA A 273 27.72 32.88 7.53
C ALA A 273 26.49 33.68 8.02
N TYR A 274 25.35 33.01 8.19
CA TYR A 274 24.16 33.60 8.80
C TYR A 274 24.42 34.01 10.25
N GLU A 275 25.04 33.13 11.05
CA GLU A 275 25.37 33.41 12.44
C GLU A 275 26.31 34.62 12.55
N SER A 276 27.31 34.69 11.67
CA SER A 276 28.26 35.81 11.62
C SER A 276 27.59 37.13 11.21
N MET A 277 26.61 37.07 10.29
CA MET A 277 25.93 38.26 9.78
C MET A 277 24.93 38.85 10.78
N LEU A 278 24.13 38.01 11.45
CA LEU A 278 23.03 38.45 12.32
C LEU A 278 23.32 38.26 13.82
N GLY A 279 24.32 37.46 14.18
CA GLY A 279 24.77 37.25 15.55
C GLY A 279 23.97 36.24 16.36
N TYR A 280 23.00 35.56 15.76
CA TYR A 280 22.22 34.48 16.39
C TYR A 280 22.85 33.13 16.05
N THR A 281 22.99 32.25 17.03
CA THR A 281 23.49 30.89 16.77
C THR A 281 22.36 29.98 16.28
N LEU A 282 22.72 28.88 15.61
CA LEU A 282 21.81 27.86 15.13
C LEU A 282 20.91 27.35 16.26
N ASP A 283 21.49 26.96 17.39
CA ASP A 283 20.76 26.46 18.57
C ASP A 283 19.75 27.48 19.12
N GLU A 284 20.04 28.78 18.97
CA GLU A 284 19.11 29.83 19.40
C GLU A 284 17.92 30.00 18.45
N LEU A 285 18.05 29.59 17.19
CA LEU A 285 17.05 29.78 16.15
C LEU A 285 16.27 28.51 15.83
N LEU A 286 16.88 27.33 16.00
CA LEU A 286 16.25 26.04 15.73
C LEU A 286 14.87 25.93 16.42
N GLY A 287 13.86 25.55 15.63
CA GLY A 287 12.49 25.38 16.12
C GLY A 287 11.73 26.69 16.38
N LYS A 288 12.35 27.86 16.20
CA LYS A 288 11.65 29.15 16.34
C LYS A 288 11.04 29.62 15.03
N ASP A 289 9.92 30.32 15.16
CA ASP A 289 9.29 31.03 14.06
C ASP A 289 10.12 32.26 13.71
N ILE A 290 10.69 32.28 12.50
CA ILE A 290 11.57 33.37 12.04
C ILE A 290 10.85 34.73 12.04
N ARG A 291 9.52 34.75 11.88
CA ARG A 291 8.73 35.99 11.85
C ARG A 291 8.65 36.68 13.19
N LYS A 292 8.85 35.94 14.29
CA LYS A 292 8.81 36.45 15.66
C LYS A 292 10.15 37.03 16.12
N LEU A 293 11.21 36.89 15.32
CA LEU A 293 12.47 37.58 15.60
C LEU A 293 12.28 39.09 15.46
N PRO A 294 13.08 39.90 16.19
CA PRO A 294 12.99 41.36 16.11
C PRO A 294 13.19 41.84 14.66
N ASN A 295 12.10 42.21 13.98
CA ASN A 295 12.16 42.82 12.66
C ASN A 295 12.50 44.30 12.78
N CYS A 296 13.24 44.84 11.81
CA CYS A 296 13.53 46.27 11.77
C CYS A 296 12.23 47.04 11.43
N GLU A 297 11.95 48.15 12.12
CA GLU A 297 10.77 49.02 11.90
C GLU A 297 10.67 49.57 10.46
N LYS A 298 11.73 49.42 9.66
CA LYS A 298 11.81 49.81 8.25
C LYS A 298 11.17 48.80 7.29
N ASN A 299 10.85 47.59 7.73
CA ASN A 299 10.07 46.65 6.93
C ASN A 299 8.58 46.95 7.12
N ASN A 300 7.96 47.63 6.17
CA ASN A 300 6.51 47.88 6.20
C ASN A 300 5.73 46.55 6.23
N ALA A 301 4.67 46.44 7.02
CA ALA A 301 3.90 45.20 7.18
C ALA A 301 3.30 44.70 5.85
N GLU A 302 2.87 45.64 5.00
CA GLU A 302 2.38 45.40 3.64
C GLU A 302 3.45 44.77 2.72
N HIS A 303 4.71 45.12 2.93
CA HIS A 303 5.83 44.55 2.17
C HIS A 303 6.01 43.07 2.53
N GLN A 304 5.97 42.73 3.82
CA GLN A 304 6.10 41.34 4.27
C GLN A 304 4.94 40.45 3.77
N GLU A 305 3.70 40.93 3.81
CA GLU A 305 2.55 40.19 3.29
C GLU A 305 2.65 39.90 1.80
N ASN A 306 3.13 40.87 1.00
CA ASN A 306 3.36 40.67 -0.43
C ASN A 306 4.41 39.60 -0.74
N VAL A 307 5.51 39.57 0.02
CA VAL A 307 6.55 38.52 -0.11
C VAL A 307 5.94 37.15 0.16
N PHE A 308 5.20 36.99 1.25
CA PHE A 308 4.57 35.71 1.59
C PHE A 308 3.49 35.28 0.59
N ALA A 309 2.73 36.23 0.04
CA ALA A 309 1.73 35.94 -0.99
C ALA A 309 2.38 35.41 -2.29
N GLN A 310 3.57 35.88 -2.65
CA GLN A 310 4.33 35.35 -3.79
C GLN A 310 4.89 33.94 -3.49
N LEU A 311 5.47 33.77 -2.31
CA LEU A 311 6.03 32.49 -1.88
C LEU A 311 4.96 31.38 -1.75
N LYS A 312 3.75 31.71 -1.28
CA LYS A 312 2.61 30.76 -1.25
C LYS A 312 2.15 30.31 -2.63
N LYS A 313 2.38 31.13 -3.67
CA LYS A 313 2.07 30.81 -5.07
C LYS A 313 3.20 30.01 -5.76
N GLY A 314 4.22 29.58 -5.02
CA GLY A 314 5.36 28.84 -5.58
C GLY A 314 6.37 29.69 -6.35
N LYS A 315 6.27 31.03 -6.27
CA LYS A 315 7.20 31.94 -6.95
C LYS A 315 8.34 32.33 -6.01
N SER A 316 9.57 32.40 -6.53
CA SER A 316 10.70 32.96 -5.80
C SER A 316 10.53 34.47 -5.61
N TRP A 317 11.13 35.00 -4.55
CA TRP A 317 11.14 36.42 -4.25
C TRP A 317 12.57 36.92 -4.09
N GLU A 318 12.87 38.11 -4.61
CA GLU A 318 14.17 38.76 -4.49
C GLU A 318 13.99 40.24 -4.16
N GLY A 319 14.75 40.75 -3.19
CA GLY A 319 14.71 42.17 -2.83
C GLY A 319 15.55 42.54 -1.62
N THR A 320 15.56 43.83 -1.29
CA THR A 320 16.28 44.37 -0.14
C THR A 320 15.42 44.30 1.13
N CYS A 321 15.98 43.73 2.20
CA CYS A 321 15.33 43.62 3.51
C CYS A 321 16.17 44.29 4.60
N TYR A 322 15.50 44.71 5.67
CA TYR A 322 16.17 45.18 6.89
C TYR A 322 15.96 44.17 8.02
N ALA A 323 17.05 43.62 8.55
CA ALA A 323 17.03 42.73 9.72
C ALA A 323 17.67 43.43 10.93
N LYS A 324 17.28 43.03 12.15
CA LYS A 324 17.93 43.51 13.37
C LYS A 324 18.90 42.45 13.86
N LYS A 325 20.18 42.79 13.95
CA LYS A 325 21.20 41.91 14.56
C LYS A 325 20.87 41.68 16.03
N LYS A 326 21.41 40.61 16.62
CA LYS A 326 21.31 40.32 18.06
C LYS A 326 21.82 41.49 18.94
N THR A 327 22.80 42.25 18.46
CA THR A 327 23.32 43.45 19.12
C THR A 327 22.35 44.63 19.13
N GLY A 328 21.24 44.53 18.40
CA GLY A 328 20.22 45.58 18.26
C GLY A 328 20.42 46.52 17.07
N GLU A 329 21.54 46.40 16.33
CA GLU A 329 21.84 47.18 15.12
C GLU A 329 20.96 46.74 13.94
N SER A 330 20.44 47.69 13.16
CA SER A 330 19.71 47.42 11.92
C SER A 330 20.68 47.18 10.76
N LEU A 331 20.58 46.03 10.11
CA LEU A 331 21.36 45.63 8.94
C LEU A 331 20.49 45.64 7.69
N CYS A 332 20.91 46.38 6.67
CA CYS A 332 20.35 46.29 5.33
C CYS A 332 21.04 45.15 4.56
N HIS A 333 20.26 44.25 3.97
CA HIS A 333 20.80 43.13 3.21
C HIS A 333 19.90 42.81 2.01
N HIS A 334 20.50 42.30 0.96
CA HIS A 334 19.77 41.70 -0.16
C HIS A 334 19.34 40.29 0.22
N CYS A 335 18.15 39.86 -0.18
CA CYS A 335 17.61 38.55 0.15
C CYS A 335 16.90 37.92 -1.05
N HIS A 336 17.17 36.64 -1.28
CA HIS A 336 16.49 35.81 -2.27
C HIS A 336 15.87 34.61 -1.56
N ILE A 337 14.55 34.45 -1.66
CA ILE A 337 13.78 33.40 -0.99
C ILE A 337 13.15 32.47 -2.03
N LEU A 338 13.45 31.19 -1.91
CA LEU A 338 13.08 30.12 -2.84
C LEU A 338 12.11 29.14 -2.15
N PRO A 339 10.90 28.92 -2.67
CA PRO A 339 10.05 27.82 -2.25
C PRO A 339 10.60 26.50 -2.79
N VAL A 340 10.74 25.49 -1.91
CA VAL A 340 11.15 24.14 -2.28
C VAL A 340 9.93 23.23 -2.25
N GLU A 341 9.56 22.72 -3.42
CA GLU A 341 8.48 21.76 -3.60
C GLU A 341 8.93 20.36 -3.17
N GLY A 342 8.10 19.68 -2.38
CA GLY A 342 8.26 18.26 -2.08
C GLY A 342 7.45 17.39 -3.03
N GLY A 343 7.38 16.08 -2.73
CA GLY A 343 6.52 15.15 -3.46
C GLY A 343 5.07 15.63 -3.54
N GLY A 344 4.50 15.63 -4.75
CA GLY A 344 3.13 16.09 -5.03
C GLY A 344 2.98 17.61 -5.24
N GLY A 345 4.06 18.34 -5.56
CA GLY A 345 4.01 19.76 -5.93
C GLY A 345 3.69 20.73 -4.78
N LYS A 346 3.66 20.24 -3.54
CA LYS A 346 3.40 21.07 -2.35
C LYS A 346 4.71 21.67 -1.83
N ILE A 347 4.72 22.98 -1.56
CA ILE A 347 5.86 23.66 -0.94
C ILE A 347 6.08 23.10 0.48
N ARG A 348 7.28 22.60 0.75
CA ARG A 348 7.65 22.04 2.05
C ARG A 348 8.57 22.95 2.83
N HIS A 349 9.52 23.58 2.16
CA HIS A 349 10.55 24.39 2.80
C HIS A 349 10.71 25.71 2.04
N TYR A 350 11.23 26.73 2.72
CA TYR A 350 11.72 27.95 2.09
C TYR A 350 13.21 28.07 2.35
N VAL A 351 13.99 28.30 1.30
CA VAL A 351 15.43 28.56 1.39
C VAL A 351 15.66 30.05 1.14
N ALA A 352 16.15 30.75 2.14
CA ALA A 352 16.52 32.16 2.05
C ALA A 352 18.04 32.30 1.99
N ILE A 353 18.52 33.01 0.97
CA ILE A 353 19.93 33.39 0.80
C ILE A 353 20.01 34.89 1.03
N ARG A 354 20.89 35.34 1.93
CA ARG A 354 21.02 36.72 2.35
C ARG A 354 22.47 37.19 2.15
N ASN A 355 22.60 38.33 1.47
CA ASN A 355 23.89 38.92 1.17
C ASN A 355 23.94 40.35 1.74
N PRO A 356 25.03 40.76 2.40
CA PRO A 356 25.15 42.13 2.89
C PRO A 356 25.04 43.12 1.73
N ALA A 357 24.24 44.17 1.90
CA ALA A 357 24.10 45.20 0.87
C ALA A 357 25.43 45.97 0.73
N PRO A 358 25.88 46.32 -0.49
CA PRO A 358 27.06 47.14 -0.67
C PRO A 358 26.88 48.51 0.02
N GLU A 359 27.91 49.00 0.70
CA GLU A 359 27.92 50.12 1.67
C GLU A 359 27.46 51.51 1.17
N ASN A 360 26.86 51.64 -0.01
CA ASN A 360 26.55 52.94 -0.65
C ASN A 360 25.08 53.40 -0.60
N CYS A 361 24.19 52.78 0.18
CA CYS A 361 22.83 53.30 0.37
C CYS A 361 22.73 54.28 1.54
N GLN A 362 23.46 55.40 1.46
CA GLN A 362 23.09 56.64 2.15
C GLN A 362 22.60 57.64 1.10
N LEU A 363 21.27 57.76 0.93
CA LEU A 363 20.67 58.93 0.28
C LEU A 363 19.18 59.04 0.64
N ASP A 364 18.92 59.43 1.89
CA ASP A 364 17.70 60.11 2.29
C ASP A 364 17.94 61.62 2.19
N ARG A 365 17.38 62.25 1.15
CA ARG A 365 16.84 63.63 1.09
C ARG A 365 16.83 64.11 -0.36
N TYR A 366 15.65 64.22 -0.96
CA TYR A 366 15.06 65.49 -1.39
C TYR A 366 13.80 65.30 -2.25
N HIS A 367 12.80 66.12 -1.93
CA HIS A 367 11.71 66.63 -2.77
C HIS A 367 10.47 65.78 -3.08
N ARG A 368 9.46 66.08 -2.24
CA ARG A 368 8.05 66.28 -2.55
C ARG A 368 7.88 67.40 -3.60
N ASP A 369 6.81 67.26 -4.40
CA ASP A 369 6.20 68.21 -5.36
C ASP A 369 6.85 68.35 -6.76
N CYS A 370 6.12 67.91 -7.80
CA CYS A 370 5.63 68.78 -8.90
C CYS A 370 4.94 67.97 -10.02
N GLU A 371 3.85 68.55 -10.51
CA GLU A 371 2.98 68.13 -11.60
C GLU A 371 3.62 68.32 -12.99
N HIS A 372 3.01 67.63 -13.96
CA HIS A 372 2.86 67.96 -15.39
C HIS A 372 3.90 67.54 -16.46
N SER A 373 3.29 66.95 -17.49
CA SER A 373 3.55 67.03 -18.94
C SER A 373 4.67 66.19 -19.59
N ASP A 374 4.17 65.27 -20.43
CA ASP A 374 4.45 65.08 -21.85
C ASP A 374 5.70 64.33 -22.37
N HIS A 375 5.34 63.24 -23.05
CA HIS A 375 5.74 62.80 -24.39
C HIS A 375 7.09 62.09 -24.67
N HIS A 376 6.90 61.05 -25.50
CA HIS A 376 7.80 60.43 -26.49
C HIS A 376 8.63 59.18 -26.13
N SER A 377 8.06 58.04 -26.55
CA SER A 377 8.60 57.03 -27.49
C SER A 377 10.10 56.71 -27.45
N SER A 378 10.42 55.42 -27.29
CA SER A 378 10.92 54.51 -28.34
C SER A 378 11.82 53.39 -27.79
N LYS A 379 11.84 52.30 -28.56
CA LYS A 379 12.37 50.95 -28.27
C LYS A 379 13.91 50.85 -28.20
N PRO A 380 14.45 49.71 -27.73
CA PRO A 380 15.83 49.56 -27.26
C PRO A 380 16.79 49.10 -28.38
N HIS A 381 18.09 49.35 -28.25
CA HIS A 381 19.18 48.47 -28.73
C HIS A 381 20.57 48.96 -28.29
N ASP A 382 21.38 48.00 -27.81
CA ASP A 382 22.85 47.83 -27.90
C ASP A 382 23.83 49.01 -27.66
N TYR A 383 24.81 48.81 -26.77
CA TYR A 383 26.20 48.47 -27.14
C TYR A 383 27.13 48.33 -25.91
N ARG A 384 28.05 47.36 -26.05
CA ARG A 384 29.23 47.04 -25.24
C ARG A 384 30.09 48.26 -24.82
N SER A 385 30.92 48.14 -23.78
CA SER A 385 32.39 47.95 -23.92
C SER A 385 33.21 48.07 -22.61
N GLN A 386 34.12 47.09 -22.43
CA GLN A 386 35.56 47.25 -22.08
C GLN A 386 36.05 47.62 -20.66
N ARG A 387 36.80 46.68 -20.05
CA ARG A 387 38.29 46.65 -19.83
C ARG A 387 38.60 45.72 -18.62
N LYS A 388 39.76 45.06 -18.44
CA LYS A 388 40.93 44.63 -19.23
C LYS A 388 41.94 44.03 -18.21
N GLY A 389 42.67 42.97 -18.60
CA GLY A 389 43.92 42.50 -17.95
C GLY A 389 43.90 41.00 -17.60
N SER A 390 44.33 40.04 -18.41
CA SER A 390 45.59 39.76 -19.17
C SER A 390 46.69 39.10 -18.34
N CYS A 391 47.00 37.82 -18.67
CA CYS A 391 48.30 37.24 -19.12
C CYS A 391 48.28 35.70 -18.85
N ASP A 392 48.15 34.81 -19.84
CA ASP A 392 49.07 34.29 -20.88
C ASP A 392 50.21 33.36 -20.39
N MET A 393 50.20 32.09 -20.83
CA MET A 393 51.30 31.47 -21.59
C MET A 393 50.92 30.10 -22.20
N ARG A 394 51.53 29.82 -23.35
CA ARG A 394 51.03 28.99 -24.47
C ARG A 394 51.60 27.56 -24.54
N SER A 395 50.80 26.77 -25.26
CA SER A 395 51.04 25.59 -26.09
C SER A 395 52.39 25.46 -26.84
N ILE A 396 52.77 24.21 -27.12
CA ILE A 396 53.61 23.80 -28.25
C ILE A 396 52.87 22.67 -29.02
N SER A 397 52.87 22.78 -30.35
CA SER A 397 52.20 21.92 -31.32
C SER A 397 53.20 21.40 -32.36
N SER A 398 52.98 20.19 -32.89
CA SER A 398 53.32 19.74 -34.27
C SER A 398 53.09 18.22 -34.36
N SER A 399 52.64 17.57 -35.43
CA SER A 399 52.00 17.85 -36.72
C SER A 399 51.96 16.48 -37.43
N ASP A 400 50.88 16.10 -38.13
CA ASP A 400 50.89 15.79 -39.59
C ASP A 400 49.63 15.03 -40.06
N GLY A 401 49.12 15.45 -41.23
CA GLY A 401 48.54 14.61 -42.30
C GLY A 401 47.12 14.03 -42.24
N GLY A 402 46.15 14.66 -42.95
CA GLY A 402 45.22 13.91 -43.82
C GLY A 402 43.69 14.18 -43.73
N HIS A 403 43.15 14.84 -44.77
CA HIS A 403 41.76 14.85 -45.28
C HIS A 403 40.60 15.57 -44.53
N ILE A 404 40.46 16.86 -44.89
CA ILE A 404 39.28 17.61 -45.39
C ILE A 404 37.87 16.99 -45.24
N HIS A 405 37.06 17.69 -44.44
CA HIS A 405 35.62 18.00 -44.56
C HIS A 405 34.70 17.10 -45.42
N SER A 406 33.87 16.31 -44.73
CA SER A 406 32.41 16.29 -44.92
C SER A 406 31.78 15.52 -43.76
N ARG A 407 30.52 15.82 -43.42
CA ARG A 407 29.68 15.18 -42.36
C ARG A 407 29.76 15.75 -40.95
N ARG A 408 29.53 17.06 -40.81
CA ARG A 408 28.86 17.61 -39.61
C ARG A 408 27.35 17.29 -39.59
N ARG A 409 26.96 16.04 -39.89
CA ARG A 409 25.55 15.62 -39.83
C ARG A 409 25.24 14.19 -39.38
N ASP A 410 26.21 13.31 -39.07
CA ASP A 410 25.90 11.88 -38.88
C ASP A 410 26.21 11.28 -37.48
N SER A 411 26.54 12.08 -36.46
CA SER A 411 26.95 11.51 -35.14
C SER A 411 25.83 11.36 -34.11
N ALA A 412 24.64 11.91 -34.36
CA ALA A 412 23.46 11.68 -33.51
C ALA A 412 22.89 10.25 -33.68
N ALA A 413 23.36 9.48 -34.68
CA ALA A 413 22.77 8.21 -35.08
C ALA A 413 23.44 6.96 -34.47
N ARG A 414 24.28 7.06 -33.44
CA ARG A 414 24.98 5.89 -32.86
C ARG A 414 24.76 5.65 -31.36
N ILE A 415 23.86 6.41 -30.73
CA ILE A 415 23.48 6.25 -29.31
C ILE A 415 22.27 5.27 -29.17
N HIS A 416 21.81 4.68 -30.27
CA HIS A 416 20.87 3.55 -30.23
C HIS A 416 21.61 2.24 -30.46
N SER A 417 22.26 1.72 -29.42
CA SER A 417 22.35 0.26 -29.27
C SER A 417 22.69 -0.11 -27.83
N MET A 418 21.77 -0.86 -27.22
CA MET A 418 21.88 -1.63 -25.97
C MET A 418 21.43 -0.91 -24.69
N THR A 419 20.12 -0.66 -24.64
CA THR A 419 19.33 -0.41 -23.44
C THR A 419 19.25 -1.68 -22.59
N ILE A 420 19.80 -1.68 -21.37
CA ILE A 420 19.47 -2.70 -20.36
C ILE A 420 18.10 -2.34 -19.81
N GLU A 421 17.11 -2.88 -20.48
CA GLU A 421 15.72 -2.69 -20.21
C GLU A 421 15.29 -3.53 -19.01
N ALA A 422 14.55 -2.91 -18.09
CA ALA A 422 13.79 -3.62 -17.08
C ALA A 422 12.97 -4.74 -17.73
N PRO A 423 12.66 -5.86 -17.04
CA PRO A 423 11.86 -6.94 -17.60
C PRO A 423 10.56 -6.45 -18.27
N ILE A 424 9.92 -5.44 -17.68
CA ILE A 424 8.76 -4.74 -18.25
C ILE A 424 9.07 -4.10 -19.62
N ASN A 425 10.25 -3.50 -19.78
CA ASN A 425 10.69 -2.88 -21.03
C ASN A 425 11.05 -3.92 -22.10
N LYS A 426 11.58 -5.09 -21.70
CA LYS A 426 11.76 -6.22 -22.63
C LYS A 426 10.42 -6.79 -23.09
N VAL A 427 9.45 -6.93 -22.18
CA VAL A 427 8.09 -7.35 -22.52
C VAL A 427 7.45 -6.32 -23.47
N ILE A 428 7.60 -5.02 -23.18
CA ILE A 428 7.17 -3.92 -24.05
C ILE A 428 7.80 -4.03 -25.45
N ASN A 429 9.09 -4.32 -25.55
CA ASN A 429 9.75 -4.46 -26.85
C ASN A 429 9.34 -5.72 -27.63
N ILE A 430 9.04 -6.81 -26.95
CA ILE A 430 8.50 -8.04 -27.58
C ILE A 430 7.09 -7.78 -28.12
N ILE A 431 6.26 -7.05 -27.38
CA ILE A 431 4.90 -6.68 -27.82
C ILE A 431 4.95 -5.74 -29.03
N ASN A 432 5.82 -4.72 -29.02
CA ASN A 432 6.04 -3.83 -30.16
C ASN A 432 6.47 -4.60 -31.43
N ALA A 433 7.33 -5.62 -31.29
CA ALA A 433 7.76 -6.45 -32.41
C ALA A 433 6.64 -7.38 -32.93
N ALA A 434 5.74 -7.83 -32.04
CA ALA A 434 4.59 -8.65 -32.42
C ALA A 434 3.53 -7.85 -33.20
N GLN A 435 3.45 -6.52 -33.02
CA GLN A 435 2.54 -5.66 -33.77
C GLN A 435 2.87 -5.56 -35.25
N GLU A 436 4.15 -5.46 -35.61
CA GLU A 436 4.55 -5.19 -37.01
C GLU A 436 4.10 -6.26 -38.01
N ASN A 437 3.83 -7.49 -37.53
CA ASN A 437 3.50 -8.63 -38.39
C ASN A 437 2.08 -9.17 -38.19
N SER A 438 1.27 -8.47 -37.40
CA SER A 438 -0.06 -8.96 -37.04
C SER A 438 -1.17 -8.21 -37.78
N PRO A 439 -2.33 -8.84 -38.04
CA PRO A 439 -3.50 -8.16 -38.60
C PRO A 439 -3.89 -6.93 -37.78
N LEU A 440 -4.51 -5.93 -38.40
CA LEU A 440 -4.82 -4.64 -37.78
C LEU A 440 -5.57 -4.77 -36.43
N THR A 441 -6.41 -5.79 -36.30
CA THR A 441 -7.14 -6.13 -35.07
C THR A 441 -6.24 -6.56 -33.92
N VAL A 442 -5.14 -7.27 -34.22
CA VAL A 442 -4.15 -7.75 -33.24
C VAL A 442 -3.19 -6.61 -32.86
N VAL A 443 -2.85 -5.73 -33.79
CA VAL A 443 -2.03 -4.54 -33.51
C VAL A 443 -2.72 -3.64 -32.48
N GLN A 444 -4.02 -3.40 -32.67
CA GLN A 444 -4.84 -2.64 -31.72
C GLN A 444 -4.93 -3.28 -30.34
N ALA A 445 -4.90 -4.63 -30.26
CA ALA A 445 -4.89 -5.33 -28.98
C ALA A 445 -3.54 -5.19 -28.25
N LEU A 446 -2.44 -5.31 -28.98
CA LEU A 446 -1.07 -5.21 -28.45
C LEU A 446 -0.73 -3.78 -27.97
N ASP A 447 -1.28 -2.73 -28.60
CA ASP A 447 -1.12 -1.33 -28.14
C ASP A 447 -1.72 -1.14 -26.75
N LYS A 448 -2.91 -1.73 -26.50
CA LYS A 448 -3.55 -1.70 -25.18
C LYS A 448 -2.71 -2.42 -24.11
N VAL A 449 -2.04 -3.53 -24.46
CA VAL A 449 -1.15 -4.24 -23.52
C VAL A 449 0.04 -3.37 -23.12
N LEU A 450 0.62 -2.62 -24.05
CA LEU A 450 1.75 -1.70 -23.78
C LEU A 450 1.36 -0.53 -22.87
N GLU A 451 0.13 -0.07 -22.98
CA GLU A 451 -0.43 0.98 -22.13
C GLU A 451 -0.60 0.49 -20.68
N ILE A 452 -1.15 -0.71 -20.48
CA ILE A 452 -1.34 -1.34 -19.16
C ILE A 452 0.00 -1.65 -18.48
N LEU A 453 1.02 -2.06 -19.24
CA LEU A 453 2.33 -2.41 -18.66
C LEU A 453 3.17 -1.20 -18.23
N ARG A 454 2.81 0.02 -18.63
CA ARG A 454 3.59 1.25 -18.35
C ARG A 454 3.19 1.96 -17.06
N THR A 455 2.10 1.58 -16.42
CA THR A 455 1.64 2.13 -15.14
C THR A 455 2.32 1.42 -13.95
N THR A 456 2.54 2.16 -12.87
CA THR A 456 3.26 1.69 -11.68
C THR A 456 2.44 0.75 -10.79
N GLU A 457 1.16 0.58 -11.09
CA GLU A 457 0.24 -0.31 -10.40
C GLU A 457 -0.35 -1.31 -11.42
N LEU A 458 0.46 -2.29 -11.82
CA LEU A 458 0.11 -3.35 -12.81
C LEU A 458 -1.15 -4.16 -12.47
N TYR A 459 -1.61 -4.07 -11.22
CA TYR A 459 -2.81 -4.72 -10.70
C TYR A 459 -3.86 -3.73 -10.17
N SER A 460 -3.64 -2.43 -10.34
CA SER A 460 -4.68 -1.43 -10.09
C SER A 460 -5.60 -1.40 -11.30
N PRO A 461 -6.93 -1.40 -11.10
CA PRO A 461 -7.88 -1.47 -12.19
C PRO A 461 -7.64 -0.31 -13.15
N HIS A 462 -7.14 -0.64 -14.34
CA HIS A 462 -7.14 0.31 -15.45
C HIS A 462 -8.58 0.43 -15.90
N LEU A 463 -9.25 1.48 -15.44
CA LEU A 463 -10.55 1.87 -15.93
C LEU A 463 -10.43 2.04 -17.45
N THR A 464 -10.87 1.03 -18.20
CA THR A 464 -11.18 1.26 -19.60
C THR A 464 -12.37 2.22 -19.55
N SER A 465 -12.14 3.45 -19.97
CA SER A 465 -13.11 4.56 -20.05
C SER A 465 -14.34 4.27 -20.94
N GLN A 466 -14.58 3.00 -21.30
CA GLN A 466 -15.76 2.52 -22.01
C GLN A 466 -16.79 1.83 -21.10
N GLN A 467 -16.50 1.51 -19.83
CA GLN A 467 -17.46 0.83 -18.93
C GLN A 467 -17.90 1.63 -17.72
N VAL A 468 -17.15 2.65 -17.29
CA VAL A 468 -17.74 3.71 -16.46
C VAL A 468 -18.49 4.62 -17.42
N ARG A 469 -19.82 4.45 -17.51
CA ARG A 469 -20.66 5.52 -18.06
C ARG A 469 -20.26 6.78 -17.30
N GLU A 470 -19.79 7.81 -18.00
CA GLU A 470 -19.28 9.09 -17.46
C GLU A 470 -20.25 9.84 -16.52
N GLU A 471 -21.38 9.23 -16.15
CA GLU A 471 -22.43 9.83 -15.36
C GLU A 471 -22.44 9.39 -13.88
N ASP A 472 -21.78 8.29 -13.48
CA ASP A 472 -22.01 7.73 -12.13
C ASP A 472 -20.95 8.11 -11.06
N GLN A 473 -21.02 9.38 -10.63
CA GLN A 473 -20.26 9.95 -9.50
C GLN A 473 -20.25 9.05 -8.25
N MET A 474 -21.34 8.32 -8.01
CA MET A 474 -21.48 7.44 -6.85
C MET A 474 -20.46 6.29 -6.86
N THR A 475 -20.28 5.64 -8.00
CA THR A 475 -19.33 4.52 -8.12
C THR A 475 -17.90 5.01 -7.92
N SER A 476 -17.55 6.18 -8.47
CA SER A 476 -16.23 6.79 -8.27
C SER A 476 -15.96 7.12 -6.80
N ASP A 477 -16.95 7.63 -6.08
CA ASP A 477 -16.80 8.00 -4.67
C ASP A 477 -16.81 6.77 -3.74
N LEU A 478 -17.58 5.72 -4.09
CA LEU A 478 -17.57 4.43 -3.42
C LEU A 478 -16.22 3.74 -3.57
N VAL A 479 -15.73 3.62 -4.80
CA VAL A 479 -14.41 3.07 -5.12
C VAL A 479 -13.32 3.92 -4.48
N GLY A 480 -13.43 5.24 -4.60
CA GLY A 480 -12.50 6.19 -3.99
C GLY A 480 -12.46 6.14 -2.46
N GLY A 481 -13.54 5.74 -1.79
CA GLY A 481 -13.57 5.52 -0.34
C GLY A 481 -13.14 4.11 0.09
N LEU A 482 -13.12 3.12 -0.82
CA LEU A 482 -12.77 1.72 -0.55
C LEU A 482 -11.37 1.30 -1.06
N MET A 483 -10.76 2.04 -1.97
CA MET A 483 -9.54 1.62 -2.70
C MET A 483 -8.30 2.48 -2.53
N SER A 484 -8.42 3.65 -1.91
CA SER A 484 -7.41 4.69 -1.94
C SER A 484 -6.08 4.22 -1.31
N SER A 485 -5.02 4.24 -2.11
CA SER A 485 -3.67 3.86 -1.71
C SER A 485 -2.93 5.03 -1.07
N GLN A 486 -2.34 4.74 0.10
CA GLN A 486 -1.21 5.39 0.78
C GLN A 486 -0.82 6.81 0.34
N GLY A 487 -1.07 7.78 1.23
CA GLY A 487 -0.28 9.00 1.33
C GLY A 487 0.97 8.76 2.17
N SER A 488 2.13 9.18 1.65
CA SER A 488 3.43 9.26 2.33
C SER A 488 3.35 9.59 3.83
N VAL A 489 3.90 8.67 4.62
CA VAL A 489 4.32 8.73 6.03
C VAL A 489 4.40 10.15 6.59
N ARG A 490 3.59 10.40 7.62
CA ARG A 490 3.83 11.44 8.63
C ARG A 490 4.15 10.75 9.96
N SER A 491 5.43 10.71 10.31
CA SER A 491 5.84 10.41 11.69
C SER A 491 5.61 11.63 12.56
N ALA A 492 4.74 11.50 13.56
CA ALA A 492 4.71 12.35 14.73
C ALA A 492 5.60 11.71 15.80
N GLU A 493 6.60 12.44 16.30
CA GLU A 493 7.20 12.15 17.61
C GLU A 493 6.74 13.21 18.60
N GLN A 494 6.29 12.71 19.75
CA GLN A 494 5.91 13.45 20.95
C GLN A 494 7.12 14.07 21.63
N GLU A 495 6.98 15.32 22.08
CA GLU A 495 7.74 15.85 23.20
C GLU A 495 7.21 15.32 24.54
N GLN A 496 8.14 14.90 25.40
CA GLN A 496 7.97 14.86 26.85
C GLN A 496 7.98 16.27 27.42
N GLY A 497 7.11 16.57 28.40
CA GLY A 497 7.11 17.88 29.05
C GLY A 497 6.13 18.06 30.21
N THR A 498 6.30 17.27 31.26
CA THR A 498 5.96 17.55 32.68
C THR A 498 5.05 18.74 33.03
N THR A 499 3.93 18.48 33.71
CA THR A 499 3.52 19.34 34.84
C THR A 499 2.78 18.55 35.92
N LYS A 500 3.30 18.67 37.13
CA LYS A 500 2.81 18.05 38.37
C LYS A 500 1.43 18.59 38.75
N ARG A 501 0.49 17.71 39.06
CA ARG A 501 -0.49 17.97 40.12
C ARG A 501 -0.79 16.68 40.90
N ARG A 502 -0.64 16.81 42.21
CA ARG A 502 -0.58 15.77 43.23
C ARG A 502 -1.95 15.68 43.87
N MET A 503 -2.62 14.54 43.81
CA MET A 503 -3.59 14.13 44.82
C MET A 503 -3.48 12.62 45.04
N SER A 504 -3.10 12.27 46.26
CA SER A 504 -3.22 10.94 46.83
C SER A 504 -4.67 10.66 47.16
N SER A 505 -5.15 9.46 46.82
CA SER A 505 -6.01 8.65 47.71
C SER A 505 -5.97 7.24 47.16
N THR A 506 -5.38 6.36 47.95
CA THR A 506 -5.46 4.91 47.84
C THR A 506 -6.92 4.48 48.00
N ASP A 507 -7.52 3.93 46.95
CA ASP A 507 -8.66 3.02 47.11
C ASP A 507 -8.45 1.77 46.27
N LYS A 508 -8.40 0.65 46.99
CA LYS A 508 -8.35 -0.70 46.47
C LYS A 508 -9.76 -1.04 45.97
N PHE A 509 -9.92 -1.27 44.68
CA PHE A 509 -11.08 -2.00 44.16
C PHE A 509 -10.60 -3.20 43.34
N SER A 510 -10.54 -4.32 44.05
CA SER A 510 -10.56 -5.67 43.50
C SER A 510 -11.97 -5.92 42.97
N HIS A 511 -12.14 -6.05 41.66
CA HIS A 511 -13.29 -6.76 41.10
C HIS A 511 -12.76 -7.95 40.30
N HIS A 512 -12.59 -9.06 41.01
CA HIS A 512 -12.57 -10.39 40.41
C HIS A 512 -13.95 -10.63 39.79
N SER A 513 -14.04 -10.64 38.46
CA SER A 513 -15.14 -11.30 37.77
C SER A 513 -14.93 -12.80 37.93
N HIS A 514 -15.70 -13.39 38.85
CA HIS A 514 -15.75 -14.84 39.06
C HIS A 514 -16.19 -15.54 37.77
N ILE A 515 -15.26 -16.28 37.16
CA ILE A 515 -15.57 -17.34 36.20
C ILE A 515 -16.16 -18.50 37.04
N PRO A 516 -17.41 -18.95 36.81
CA PRO A 516 -17.94 -20.08 37.54
C PRO A 516 -17.21 -21.35 37.11
N GLN A 517 -16.41 -21.90 38.02
CA GLN A 517 -15.90 -23.26 37.92
C GLN A 517 -17.02 -24.23 38.30
N GLN A 518 -17.58 -24.93 37.31
CA GLN A 518 -18.10 -26.30 37.45
C GLN A 518 -18.36 -26.90 36.06
N LEU A 519 -17.69 -28.02 35.76
CA LEU A 519 -17.81 -28.83 34.53
C LEU A 519 -18.99 -29.82 34.63
N PRO A 520 -19.68 -30.08 33.51
CA PRO A 520 -19.68 -31.45 32.95
C PRO A 520 -19.59 -31.54 31.41
N ALA A 521 -19.52 -32.79 30.91
CA ALA A 521 -19.19 -33.27 29.56
C ALA A 521 -19.89 -32.59 28.35
N THR A 522 -19.19 -32.63 27.20
CA THR A 522 -19.51 -32.07 25.86
C THR A 522 -20.29 -30.75 25.90
N MET A 523 -19.61 -29.62 25.69
CA MET A 523 -20.19 -28.26 25.83
C MET A 523 -21.43 -28.03 24.95
N LEU A 524 -21.53 -28.74 23.81
CA LEU A 524 -22.71 -28.71 22.93
C LEU A 524 -23.96 -29.38 23.54
N SER A 525 -23.81 -30.27 24.52
CA SER A 525 -24.93 -30.99 25.17
C SER A 525 -25.74 -30.13 26.14
N GLN A 526 -25.20 -28.98 26.54
CA GLN A 526 -25.82 -28.01 27.47
C GLN A 526 -26.41 -26.79 26.74
N VAL A 527 -26.35 -26.77 25.41
CA VAL A 527 -26.89 -25.69 24.58
C VAL A 527 -28.42 -25.78 24.55
N PRO A 528 -29.16 -24.67 24.72
CA PRO A 528 -30.61 -24.65 24.57
C PRO A 528 -31.08 -25.33 23.29
N ALA A 529 -32.17 -26.11 23.37
CA ALA A 529 -32.64 -26.97 22.27
C ALA A 529 -32.88 -26.20 20.95
N ASP A 530 -33.35 -24.96 21.02
CA ASP A 530 -33.58 -24.13 19.84
C ASP A 530 -32.28 -23.71 19.15
N ILE A 531 -31.22 -23.39 19.91
CA ILE A 531 -29.89 -23.11 19.37
C ILE A 531 -29.30 -24.37 18.75
N SER A 532 -29.41 -25.52 19.43
CA SER A 532 -28.91 -26.80 18.89
C SER A 532 -29.58 -27.15 17.56
N ARG A 533 -30.90 -26.98 17.46
CA ARG A 533 -31.68 -27.25 16.24
C ARG A 533 -31.26 -26.33 15.10
N LEU A 534 -31.01 -25.05 15.37
CA LEU A 534 -30.50 -24.12 14.36
C LEU A 534 -29.09 -24.53 13.92
N LEU A 535 -28.18 -24.85 14.84
CA LEU A 535 -26.81 -25.25 14.54
C LEU A 535 -26.70 -26.55 13.72
N GLU A 536 -27.75 -27.36 13.62
CA GLU A 536 -27.77 -28.53 12.71
C GLU A 536 -27.79 -28.12 11.23
N THR A 537 -28.28 -26.93 10.90
CA THR A 537 -28.34 -26.42 9.52
C THR A 537 -27.10 -25.61 9.14
N GLU A 538 -26.08 -25.48 10.01
CA GLU A 538 -24.88 -24.68 9.71
C GLU A 538 -24.10 -25.05 8.44
N PRO A 539 -24.11 -26.29 7.92
CA PRO A 539 -23.43 -26.57 6.66
C PRO A 539 -24.12 -25.93 5.43
N GLN A 540 -25.36 -25.46 5.56
CA GLN A 540 -26.15 -24.89 4.46
C GLN A 540 -25.76 -23.43 4.20
N TRP A 541 -25.80 -23.00 2.94
CA TRP A 541 -25.51 -21.60 2.59
C TRP A 541 -26.57 -20.64 3.12
N GLU A 542 -27.81 -21.12 3.27
CA GLU A 542 -28.97 -20.38 3.78
C GLU A 542 -29.00 -20.25 5.30
N PHE A 543 -27.94 -20.66 6.00
CA PHE A 543 -27.88 -20.64 7.46
C PHE A 543 -28.27 -19.26 8.02
N ASN A 544 -29.26 -19.25 8.91
CA ASN A 544 -29.83 -18.02 9.44
C ASN A 544 -28.99 -17.48 10.61
N ILE A 545 -27.92 -16.77 10.27
CA ILE A 545 -26.99 -16.18 11.24
C ILE A 545 -27.64 -15.14 12.15
N LEU A 546 -28.67 -14.44 11.67
CA LEU A 546 -29.41 -13.43 12.45
C LEU A 546 -30.27 -14.06 13.55
N GLU A 547 -30.87 -15.21 13.26
CA GLU A 547 -31.60 -15.97 14.28
C GLU A 547 -30.65 -16.52 15.34
N LEU A 548 -29.44 -16.95 14.95
CA LEU A 548 -28.42 -17.36 15.91
C LEU A 548 -27.97 -16.17 16.77
N GLU A 549 -27.74 -15.00 16.19
CA GLU A 549 -27.45 -13.76 16.93
C GLU A 549 -28.54 -13.47 17.97
N ARG A 550 -29.82 -13.60 17.59
CA ARG A 550 -30.95 -13.37 18.49
C ARG A 550 -30.99 -14.38 19.63
N LEU A 551 -30.88 -15.68 19.34
CA LEU A 551 -30.97 -16.75 20.33
C LEU A 551 -29.78 -16.75 21.30
N THR A 552 -28.60 -16.32 20.84
CA THR A 552 -27.37 -16.26 21.66
C THR A 552 -27.18 -14.91 22.35
N ASN A 553 -28.12 -13.97 22.20
CA ASN A 553 -28.03 -12.61 22.73
C ASN A 553 -26.75 -11.88 22.25
N ARG A 554 -26.56 -11.80 20.94
CA ARG A 554 -25.40 -11.20 20.26
C ARG A 554 -24.07 -11.90 20.55
N ARG A 555 -24.12 -13.22 20.77
CA ARG A 555 -22.94 -14.07 20.98
C ARG A 555 -22.92 -15.29 20.04
N PRO A 556 -23.10 -15.12 18.72
CA PRO A 556 -23.22 -16.25 17.80
C PRO A 556 -21.89 -16.96 17.52
N LEU A 557 -20.75 -16.26 17.63
CA LEU A 557 -19.45 -16.73 17.15
C LEU A 557 -18.99 -17.95 17.93
N ALA A 558 -19.04 -17.90 19.26
CA ALA A 558 -18.54 -19.01 20.09
C ALA A 558 -19.34 -20.31 19.86
N TYR A 559 -20.67 -20.20 19.76
CA TYR A 559 -21.54 -21.37 19.55
C TYR A 559 -21.36 -21.97 18.15
N LEU A 560 -21.37 -21.12 17.12
CA LEU A 560 -21.21 -21.56 15.74
C LEU A 560 -19.82 -22.14 15.50
N ALA A 561 -18.77 -21.43 15.93
CA ALA A 561 -17.39 -21.89 15.78
C ALA A 561 -17.17 -23.21 16.52
N MET A 562 -17.72 -23.40 17.72
CA MET A 562 -17.59 -24.69 18.41
C MET A 562 -18.23 -25.83 17.62
N LYS A 563 -19.45 -25.63 17.09
CA LYS A 563 -20.14 -26.63 16.25
C LYS A 563 -19.33 -26.96 14.98
N THR A 564 -18.88 -25.93 14.27
CA THR A 564 -18.10 -26.09 13.04
C THR A 564 -16.73 -26.72 13.35
N PHE A 565 -16.06 -26.32 14.42
CA PHE A 565 -14.76 -26.87 14.80
C PHE A 565 -14.83 -28.34 15.21
N THR A 566 -15.95 -28.78 15.82
CA THR A 566 -16.22 -30.20 16.02
C THR A 566 -16.37 -30.94 14.69
N ARG A 567 -17.09 -30.38 13.71
CA ARG A 567 -17.25 -31.00 12.37
C ARG A 567 -15.91 -31.14 11.63
N PHE A 568 -15.02 -30.16 11.76
CA PHE A 568 -13.68 -30.15 11.15
C PHE A 568 -12.59 -30.77 12.04
N ASN A 569 -12.92 -31.40 13.16
CA ASN A 569 -11.96 -32.00 14.10
C ASN A 569 -10.81 -31.06 14.51
N VAL A 570 -11.08 -29.77 14.67
CA VAL A 570 -10.06 -28.74 14.94
C VAL A 570 -9.36 -28.97 16.29
N CYS A 571 -10.13 -29.35 17.33
CA CYS A 571 -9.55 -29.61 18.65
C CYS A 571 -8.60 -30.80 18.65
N GLU A 572 -8.93 -31.85 17.90
CA GLU A 572 -8.09 -33.04 17.74
C GLU A 572 -6.79 -32.68 17.00
N PHE A 573 -6.90 -31.94 15.89
CA PHE A 573 -5.73 -31.49 15.13
C PHE A 573 -4.76 -30.66 15.98
N LEU A 574 -5.29 -29.69 16.74
CA LEU A 574 -4.50 -28.82 17.61
C LEU A 574 -4.04 -29.51 18.91
N ASN A 575 -4.46 -30.76 19.12
CA ASN A 575 -4.27 -31.50 20.37
C ASN A 575 -4.73 -30.69 21.60
N THR A 576 -5.86 -29.99 21.50
CA THR A 576 -6.39 -29.11 22.56
C THR A 576 -7.75 -29.58 23.06
N SER A 577 -8.09 -29.25 24.31
CA SER A 577 -9.39 -29.62 24.87
C SER A 577 -10.49 -28.70 24.38
N GLU A 578 -11.72 -29.23 24.24
CA GLU A 578 -12.92 -28.43 23.97
C GLU A 578 -13.08 -27.27 24.96
N THR A 579 -12.71 -27.46 26.23
CA THR A 579 -12.74 -26.39 27.24
C THR A 579 -11.79 -25.25 26.90
N THR A 580 -10.55 -25.55 26.49
CA THR A 580 -9.56 -24.54 26.08
C THR A 580 -10.05 -23.79 24.85
N MET A 581 -10.62 -24.53 23.88
CA MET A 581 -11.19 -23.95 22.66
C MET A 581 -12.37 -23.02 22.97
N TRP A 582 -13.29 -23.44 23.83
CA TRP A 582 -14.43 -22.63 24.24
C TRP A 582 -14.00 -21.35 24.95
N ASN A 583 -13.05 -21.46 25.88
CA ASN A 583 -12.50 -20.29 26.58
C ASN A 583 -11.85 -19.29 25.60
N TRP A 584 -11.10 -19.81 24.63
CA TRP A 584 -10.49 -19.00 23.58
C TRP A 584 -11.54 -18.31 22.71
N LEU A 585 -12.56 -19.04 22.23
CA LEU A 585 -13.65 -18.49 21.44
C LEU A 585 -14.41 -17.38 22.18
N GLN A 586 -14.70 -17.58 23.47
CA GLN A 586 -15.33 -16.54 24.28
C GLN A 586 -14.42 -15.32 24.50
N LEU A 587 -13.12 -15.53 24.65
CA LEU A 587 -12.15 -14.44 24.76
C LEU A 587 -12.06 -13.61 23.48
N ILE A 588 -12.02 -14.26 22.32
CA ILE A 588 -12.01 -13.59 21.01
C ILE A 588 -13.34 -12.87 20.77
N GLU A 589 -14.48 -13.54 20.99
CA GLU A 589 -15.81 -12.94 20.81
C GLU A 589 -16.01 -11.71 21.68
N ALA A 590 -15.53 -11.74 22.93
CA ALA A 590 -15.59 -10.60 23.85
C ALA A 590 -14.79 -9.38 23.38
N LYS A 591 -13.90 -9.54 22.38
CA LYS A 591 -13.15 -8.45 21.75
C LYS A 591 -13.77 -7.93 20.47
N TYR A 592 -14.82 -8.56 19.96
CA TYR A 592 -15.68 -7.93 18.97
C TYR A 592 -16.62 -6.94 19.64
N HIS A 593 -16.70 -5.71 19.11
CA HIS A 593 -17.50 -4.66 19.73
C HIS A 593 -18.97 -4.83 19.36
N SER A 594 -19.81 -5.26 20.32
CA SER A 594 -21.25 -5.44 20.10
C SER A 594 -22.00 -4.15 19.74
N SER A 595 -21.37 -2.99 19.94
CA SER A 595 -21.87 -1.67 19.53
C SER A 595 -21.77 -1.43 18.03
N ASN A 596 -20.81 -2.06 17.35
CA ASN A 596 -20.66 -1.96 15.90
C ASN A 596 -21.88 -2.57 15.21
N LYS A 597 -22.29 -1.96 14.09
CA LYS A 597 -23.48 -2.41 13.37
C LYS A 597 -23.16 -3.58 12.47
N TYR A 598 -22.01 -3.53 11.82
CA TYR A 598 -21.53 -4.54 10.90
C TYR A 598 -20.37 -5.34 11.50
N HIS A 599 -19.22 -4.71 11.81
CA HIS A 599 -18.01 -5.40 12.25
C HIS A 599 -18.08 -5.81 13.73
N ASN A 600 -19.01 -6.71 14.05
CA ASN A 600 -19.22 -7.35 15.35
C ASN A 600 -19.07 -8.88 15.23
N SER A 601 -19.26 -9.63 16.33
CA SER A 601 -19.05 -11.09 16.34
C SER A 601 -19.98 -11.85 15.41
N THR A 602 -21.16 -11.29 15.06
CA THR A 602 -22.08 -11.90 14.11
C THR A 602 -21.50 -11.91 12.70
N HIS A 603 -20.79 -10.85 12.30
CA HIS A 603 -20.10 -10.82 11.01
C HIS A 603 -18.97 -11.86 10.97
N ALA A 604 -18.13 -11.93 12.00
CA ALA A 604 -17.08 -12.95 12.08
C ALA A 604 -17.64 -14.38 12.04
N ALA A 605 -18.79 -14.62 12.68
CA ALA A 605 -19.48 -15.90 12.63
C ALA A 605 -20.00 -16.24 11.22
N ASP A 606 -20.53 -15.25 10.50
CA ASP A 606 -20.97 -15.39 9.11
C ASP A 606 -19.80 -15.73 8.18
N VAL A 607 -18.67 -15.02 8.31
CA VAL A 607 -17.45 -15.27 7.53
C VAL A 607 -16.86 -16.64 7.81
N MET A 608 -16.85 -17.07 9.07
CA MET A 608 -16.38 -18.41 9.45
C MET A 608 -17.27 -19.51 8.86
N GLN A 609 -18.59 -19.33 8.87
CA GLN A 609 -19.53 -20.26 8.25
C GLN A 609 -19.40 -20.31 6.73
N SER A 610 -19.24 -19.16 6.06
CA SER A 610 -18.93 -19.10 4.62
C SER A 610 -17.61 -19.80 4.28
N THR A 611 -16.58 -19.59 5.10
CA THR A 611 -15.27 -20.25 4.95
C THR A 611 -15.44 -21.76 5.05
N ALA A 612 -16.18 -22.24 6.05
CA ALA A 612 -16.49 -23.66 6.23
C ALA A 612 -17.27 -24.26 5.05
N TYR A 613 -18.21 -23.52 4.46
CA TYR A 613 -18.94 -23.94 3.26
C TYR A 613 -18.03 -24.11 2.04
N PHE A 614 -17.06 -23.20 1.87
CA PHE A 614 -16.09 -23.27 0.77
C PHE A 614 -15.07 -24.39 0.96
N LEU A 615 -14.59 -24.63 2.18
CA LEU A 615 -13.69 -25.75 2.47
C LEU A 615 -14.33 -27.10 2.14
N GLU A 616 -15.66 -27.21 2.23
CA GLU A 616 -16.40 -28.44 1.89
C GLU A 616 -16.62 -28.63 0.38
N ARG A 617 -16.27 -27.67 -0.48
CA ARG A 617 -16.34 -27.88 -1.94
C ARG A 617 -15.38 -28.98 -2.35
N GLN A 618 -15.83 -29.87 -3.23
CA GLN A 618 -15.07 -31.07 -3.63
C GLN A 618 -13.66 -30.74 -4.11
N ARG A 619 -13.51 -29.65 -4.88
CA ARG A 619 -12.21 -29.15 -5.34
C ARG A 619 -11.29 -28.81 -4.17
N ILE A 620 -11.79 -28.04 -3.20
CA ILE A 620 -11.00 -27.55 -2.07
C ILE A 620 -10.61 -28.72 -1.16
N LYS A 621 -11.54 -29.63 -0.83
CA LYS A 621 -11.24 -30.85 -0.04
C LYS A 621 -10.16 -31.72 -0.68
N SER A 622 -10.06 -31.73 -2.00
CA SER A 622 -9.03 -32.51 -2.72
C SER A 622 -7.65 -31.85 -2.73
N LEU A 623 -7.58 -30.55 -2.47
CA LEU A 623 -6.36 -29.75 -2.54
C LEU A 623 -5.77 -29.48 -1.14
N PHE A 624 -6.62 -29.18 -0.18
CA PHE A 624 -6.22 -28.71 1.14
C PHE A 624 -5.92 -29.89 2.06
N ASP A 625 -4.88 -29.72 2.88
CA ASP A 625 -4.66 -30.61 4.02
C ASP A 625 -5.38 -30.08 5.26
N HIS A 626 -5.38 -30.87 6.33
CA HIS A 626 -6.11 -30.53 7.55
C HIS A 626 -5.56 -29.26 8.21
N MET A 627 -4.27 -28.94 8.03
CA MET A 627 -3.69 -27.71 8.56
C MET A 627 -4.20 -26.48 7.78
N ASP A 628 -4.32 -26.58 6.46
CA ASP A 628 -4.91 -25.53 5.61
C ASP A 628 -6.36 -25.22 6.05
N GLU A 629 -7.17 -26.24 6.31
CA GLU A 629 -8.56 -26.11 6.77
C GLU A 629 -8.64 -25.42 8.15
N VAL A 630 -7.87 -25.92 9.12
CA VAL A 630 -7.83 -25.38 10.49
C VAL A 630 -7.35 -23.93 10.50
N ALA A 631 -6.30 -23.62 9.75
CA ALA A 631 -5.80 -22.25 9.65
C ALA A 631 -6.83 -21.30 9.02
N SER A 632 -7.57 -21.76 8.01
CA SER A 632 -8.60 -20.97 7.33
C SER A 632 -9.77 -20.64 8.26
N LEU A 633 -10.24 -21.61 9.02
CA LEU A 633 -11.31 -21.41 10.01
C LEU A 633 -10.89 -20.47 11.14
N ILE A 634 -9.67 -20.63 11.67
CA ILE A 634 -9.15 -19.73 12.71
C ILE A 634 -8.97 -18.32 12.17
N ALA A 635 -8.45 -18.16 10.95
CA ALA A 635 -8.32 -16.85 10.31
C ALA A 635 -9.67 -16.14 10.21
N ALA A 636 -10.72 -16.84 9.77
CA ALA A 636 -12.07 -16.26 9.68
C ALA A 636 -12.62 -15.81 11.05
N VAL A 637 -12.40 -16.60 12.11
CA VAL A 637 -12.83 -16.23 13.48
C VAL A 637 -12.18 -14.93 13.95
N VAL A 638 -10.92 -14.67 13.59
CA VAL A 638 -10.13 -13.57 14.15
C VAL A 638 -9.93 -12.38 13.22
N HIS A 639 -10.37 -12.46 11.96
CA HIS A 639 -9.96 -11.50 10.92
C HIS A 639 -10.30 -10.04 11.24
N ASP A 640 -11.33 -9.78 12.04
CA ASP A 640 -11.82 -8.45 12.42
C ASP A 640 -11.88 -8.22 13.95
N VAL A 641 -11.14 -9.02 14.73
CA VAL A 641 -11.20 -8.90 16.20
C VAL A 641 -10.75 -7.51 16.66
N ASP A 642 -11.55 -6.85 17.50
CA ASP A 642 -11.33 -5.47 17.99
C ASP A 642 -11.41 -4.39 16.90
N HIS A 643 -12.17 -4.63 15.83
CA HIS A 643 -12.53 -3.60 14.86
C HIS A 643 -13.31 -2.44 15.52
N PRO A 644 -12.91 -1.17 15.33
CA PRO A 644 -13.51 -0.01 16.01
C PRO A 644 -14.77 0.54 15.31
N GLY A 645 -15.24 -0.13 14.27
CA GLY A 645 -16.35 0.33 13.43
C GLY A 645 -15.98 1.52 12.53
N LYS A 646 -14.69 1.66 12.20
CA LYS A 646 -14.12 2.74 11.40
C LYS A 646 -13.11 2.19 10.40
N THR A 647 -12.92 2.87 9.29
CA THR A 647 -11.93 2.50 8.28
C THR A 647 -10.49 2.82 8.72
N ASN A 648 -9.51 2.07 8.19
CA ASN A 648 -8.06 2.39 8.27
C ASN A 648 -7.79 3.88 8.00
N ALA A 649 -8.46 4.46 7.01
CA ALA A 649 -8.24 5.86 6.69
C ALA A 649 -8.79 6.85 7.70
N PHE A 650 -9.92 6.54 8.31
CA PHE A 650 -10.40 7.31 9.44
C PHE A 650 -9.33 7.30 10.55
N LEU A 651 -8.78 6.13 10.88
CA LEU A 651 -7.74 6.01 11.91
C LEU A 651 -6.48 6.82 11.57
N VAL A 652 -6.03 6.76 10.32
CA VAL A 652 -4.88 7.55 9.82
C VAL A 652 -5.18 9.06 9.88
N ASN A 653 -6.32 9.49 9.36
CA ASN A 653 -6.71 10.92 9.35
C ASN A 653 -6.91 11.48 10.77
N ALA A 654 -7.41 10.66 11.69
CA ALA A 654 -7.59 11.02 13.09
C ALA A 654 -6.29 10.98 13.90
N GLY A 655 -5.19 10.44 13.34
CA GLY A 655 -3.93 10.23 14.08
C GLY A 655 -4.10 9.23 15.23
N ASN A 656 -4.91 8.19 15.03
CA ASN A 656 -5.19 7.17 16.03
C ASN A 656 -3.93 6.37 16.39
N ASP A 657 -3.82 5.92 17.65
CA ASP A 657 -2.68 5.16 18.15
C ASP A 657 -2.38 3.90 17.30
N LEU A 658 -3.41 3.19 16.80
CA LEU A 658 -3.20 2.04 15.93
C LEU A 658 -2.51 2.44 14.62
N ALA A 659 -2.90 3.57 14.03
CA ALA A 659 -2.28 4.07 12.81
C ALA A 659 -0.80 4.42 13.04
N LEU A 660 -0.46 5.00 14.20
CA LEU A 660 0.93 5.26 14.59
C LEU A 660 1.74 3.97 14.80
N VAL A 661 1.17 2.97 15.48
CA VAL A 661 1.83 1.67 15.74
C VAL A 661 2.14 0.93 14.44
N TYR A 662 1.19 0.93 13.50
CA TYR A 662 1.32 0.22 12.23
C TYR A 662 1.79 1.10 11.06
N ASN A 663 2.22 2.33 11.35
CA ASN A 663 2.79 3.29 10.39
C ASN A 663 1.90 3.51 9.15
N ASP A 664 0.58 3.60 9.36
CA ASP A 664 -0.44 3.76 8.32
C ASP A 664 -0.53 2.58 7.31
N LEU A 665 0.10 1.43 7.59
CA LEU A 665 0.13 0.25 6.72
C LEU A 665 -0.77 -0.87 7.26
N ALA A 666 -1.83 -1.24 6.51
CA ALA A 666 -2.74 -2.34 6.86
C ALA A 666 -3.10 -2.32 8.36
N VAL A 667 -3.53 -1.14 8.85
CA VAL A 667 -3.56 -0.80 10.29
C VAL A 667 -4.43 -1.77 11.07
N LEU A 668 -5.66 -1.99 10.60
CA LEU A 668 -6.64 -2.85 11.23
C LEU A 668 -6.31 -4.32 11.03
N GLU A 669 -5.97 -4.73 9.81
CA GLU A 669 -5.65 -6.13 9.51
C GLU A 669 -4.42 -6.62 10.31
N SER A 670 -3.41 -5.75 10.46
CA SER A 670 -2.26 -6.00 11.33
C SER A 670 -2.66 -6.06 12.81
N HIS A 671 -3.57 -5.18 13.24
CA HIS A 671 -4.09 -5.16 14.60
C HIS A 671 -4.87 -6.42 14.96
N HIS A 672 -5.79 -6.85 14.10
CA HIS A 672 -6.65 -8.03 14.30
C HIS A 672 -5.80 -9.26 14.57
N VAL A 673 -4.86 -9.57 13.68
CA VAL A 673 -4.02 -10.75 13.84
C VAL A 673 -3.03 -10.63 14.99
N SER A 674 -2.46 -9.44 15.22
CA SER A 674 -1.57 -9.18 16.35
C SER A 674 -2.28 -9.39 17.68
N LEU A 675 -3.48 -8.84 17.84
CA LEU A 675 -4.29 -8.99 19.04
C LEU A 675 -4.73 -10.44 19.24
N ALA A 676 -5.21 -11.13 18.20
CA ALA A 676 -5.63 -12.52 18.28
C ALA A 676 -4.56 -13.42 18.89
N PHE A 677 -3.32 -13.36 18.37
CA PHE A 677 -2.23 -14.15 18.91
C PHE A 677 -1.76 -13.71 20.30
N ARG A 678 -1.84 -12.41 20.61
CA ARG A 678 -1.57 -11.92 21.96
C ARG A 678 -2.57 -12.48 22.96
N LEU A 679 -3.86 -12.51 22.62
CA LEU A 679 -4.94 -13.08 23.44
C LEU A 679 -4.73 -14.58 23.66
N SER A 680 -4.44 -15.32 22.58
CA SER A 680 -4.14 -16.76 22.68
C SER A 680 -2.94 -17.06 23.59
N ALA A 681 -1.93 -16.19 23.60
CA ALA A 681 -0.71 -16.40 24.38
C ALA A 681 -0.80 -15.91 25.84
N GLN A 682 -1.93 -15.36 26.31
CA GLN A 682 -2.03 -14.76 27.66
C GLN A 682 -1.91 -15.79 28.79
N ASN A 683 -2.52 -16.97 28.62
CA ASN A 683 -2.47 -18.07 29.57
C ASN A 683 -2.76 -19.41 28.89
N ASP A 684 -2.43 -20.51 29.57
CA ASP A 684 -2.57 -21.86 29.01
C ASP A 684 -4.03 -22.30 28.85
N ASP A 685 -4.98 -21.71 29.58
CA ASP A 685 -6.40 -22.07 29.54
C ASP A 685 -7.13 -21.51 28.30
N VAL A 686 -6.51 -20.58 27.57
CA VAL A 686 -7.01 -20.02 26.30
C VAL A 686 -6.05 -20.26 25.13
N ASN A 687 -4.86 -20.79 25.37
CA ASN A 687 -3.89 -21.04 24.32
C ASN A 687 -4.23 -22.32 23.54
N ILE A 688 -5.00 -22.18 22.46
CA ILE A 688 -5.36 -23.28 21.56
C ILE A 688 -4.17 -23.87 20.79
N PHE A 689 -3.01 -23.20 20.79
CA PHE A 689 -1.81 -23.64 20.08
C PHE A 689 -0.76 -24.29 20.99
N LYS A 690 -0.99 -24.34 22.30
CA LYS A 690 0.04 -24.72 23.30
C LYS A 690 0.63 -26.12 23.11
N ASN A 691 -0.10 -27.02 22.46
CA ASN A 691 0.27 -28.42 22.27
C ASN A 691 0.80 -28.73 20.86
N LEU A 692 0.91 -27.72 19.98
CA LEU A 692 1.55 -27.87 18.68
C LEU A 692 3.07 -27.85 18.81
N GLU A 693 3.75 -28.61 17.95
CA GLU A 693 5.20 -28.47 17.78
C GLU A 693 5.54 -27.09 17.19
N ARG A 694 6.77 -26.63 17.42
CA ARG A 694 7.16 -25.26 17.08
C ARG A 694 7.07 -24.98 15.59
N ASP A 695 7.46 -25.93 14.75
CA ASP A 695 7.42 -25.78 13.29
C ASP A 695 5.98 -25.77 12.77
N ASP A 696 5.11 -26.61 13.33
CA ASP A 696 3.68 -26.62 13.01
C ASP A 696 2.99 -25.32 13.43
N PHE A 697 3.27 -24.83 14.63
CA PHE A 697 2.78 -23.54 15.09
C PHE A 697 3.27 -22.40 14.19
N ARG A 698 4.54 -22.41 13.77
CA ARG A 698 5.11 -21.40 12.85
C ARG A 698 4.39 -21.42 11.50
N ALA A 699 4.18 -22.60 10.92
CA ALA A 699 3.47 -22.76 9.66
C ALA A 699 2.02 -22.28 9.76
N MET A 700 1.28 -22.73 10.78
CA MET A 700 -0.10 -22.32 11.03
C MET A 700 -0.21 -20.82 11.27
N ARG A 701 0.66 -20.25 12.11
CA ARG A 701 0.72 -18.81 12.37
C ARG A 701 0.94 -18.03 11.08
N GLN A 702 1.86 -18.48 10.23
CA GLN A 702 2.14 -17.81 8.96
C GLN A 702 0.91 -17.82 8.03
N MET A 703 0.18 -18.94 7.95
CA MET A 703 -1.05 -19.04 7.15
C MET A 703 -2.15 -18.12 7.66
N ILE A 704 -2.39 -18.09 8.98
CA ILE A 704 -3.40 -17.22 9.59
C ILE A 704 -3.07 -15.75 9.34
N ILE A 705 -1.81 -15.34 9.53
CA ILE A 705 -1.35 -13.97 9.25
C ILE A 705 -1.55 -13.62 7.78
N ASP A 706 -1.18 -14.51 6.87
CA ASP A 706 -1.30 -14.28 5.44
C ASP A 706 -2.75 -14.10 4.99
N MET A 707 -3.67 -14.89 5.55
CA MET A 707 -5.10 -14.80 5.26
C MET A 707 -5.73 -13.53 5.81
N VAL A 708 -5.46 -13.18 7.07
CA VAL A 708 -6.01 -11.95 7.69
C VAL A 708 -5.48 -10.70 6.99
N LEU A 709 -4.20 -10.63 6.62
CA LEU A 709 -3.67 -9.49 5.88
C LEU A 709 -4.24 -9.36 4.44
N ALA A 710 -4.79 -10.43 3.88
CA ALA A 710 -5.37 -10.43 2.54
C ALA A 710 -6.82 -9.89 2.51
N THR A 711 -7.47 -9.71 3.66
CA THR A 711 -8.81 -9.09 3.74
C THR A 711 -8.76 -7.59 3.43
N GLU A 712 -7.59 -6.95 3.52
CA GLU A 712 -7.39 -5.56 3.13
C GLU A 712 -7.89 -5.31 1.69
N LEU A 713 -8.87 -4.42 1.54
CA LEU A 713 -9.51 -4.17 0.23
C LEU A 713 -8.61 -3.44 -0.77
N THR A 714 -7.62 -2.67 -0.31
CA THR A 714 -6.66 -1.99 -1.20
C THR A 714 -5.87 -2.97 -2.08
N LYS A 715 -5.73 -4.23 -1.62
CA LYS A 715 -5.09 -5.33 -2.35
C LYS A 715 -6.07 -6.25 -3.09
N HIS A 716 -7.35 -5.90 -3.18
CA HIS A 716 -8.39 -6.76 -3.76
C HIS A 716 -8.01 -7.28 -5.17
N PHE A 717 -7.74 -6.37 -6.11
CA PHE A 717 -7.42 -6.73 -7.50
C PHE A 717 -6.08 -7.44 -7.65
N GLU A 718 -5.12 -7.17 -6.77
CA GLU A 718 -3.85 -7.91 -6.73
C GLU A 718 -4.09 -9.38 -6.39
N HIS A 719 -4.92 -9.65 -5.37
CA HIS A 719 -5.27 -11.01 -4.98
C HIS A 719 -6.12 -11.72 -6.04
N LEU A 720 -7.14 -11.04 -6.59
CA LEU A 720 -7.98 -11.58 -7.66
C LEU A 720 -7.15 -11.95 -8.90
N SER A 721 -6.27 -11.04 -9.34
CA SER A 721 -5.40 -11.29 -10.50
C SER A 721 -4.45 -12.46 -10.29
N LYS A 722 -3.86 -12.57 -9.09
CA LYS A 722 -3.00 -13.72 -8.74
C LYS A 722 -3.79 -15.02 -8.75
N PHE A 723 -5.01 -15.01 -8.23
CA PHE A 723 -5.89 -16.17 -8.21
C PHE A 723 -6.27 -16.61 -9.62
N VAL A 724 -6.83 -15.70 -10.44
CA VAL A 724 -7.18 -15.98 -11.84
C VAL A 724 -5.98 -16.52 -12.61
N ASN A 725 -4.79 -15.93 -12.43
CA ASN A 725 -3.60 -16.40 -13.13
C ASN A 725 -3.10 -17.77 -12.67
N CYS A 726 -3.30 -18.15 -11.39
CA CYS A 726 -2.90 -19.47 -10.91
C CYS A 726 -3.91 -20.56 -11.27
N THR A 727 -5.18 -20.21 -11.53
CA THR A 727 -6.26 -21.17 -11.87
C THR A 727 -6.55 -21.27 -13.38
N LYS A 728 -6.17 -20.28 -14.19
CA LYS A 728 -6.40 -20.21 -15.66
C LYS A 728 -6.15 -21.51 -16.41
N HIS A 729 -4.95 -22.09 -16.26
CA HIS A 729 -4.57 -23.32 -16.98
C HIS A 729 -5.35 -24.57 -16.56
N PHE A 730 -6.09 -24.49 -15.45
CA PHE A 730 -6.92 -25.58 -14.95
C PHE A 730 -8.32 -25.50 -15.54
N VAL A 731 -8.93 -24.31 -15.55
CA VAL A 731 -10.27 -24.07 -16.11
C VAL A 731 -10.28 -24.36 -17.62
N GLU A 732 -9.26 -23.90 -18.35
CA GLU A 732 -9.13 -24.13 -19.81
C GLU A 732 -8.96 -25.61 -20.20
N LYS A 733 -8.40 -26.46 -19.33
CA LYS A 733 -8.13 -27.88 -19.64
C LYS A 733 -9.28 -28.83 -19.30
N GLU A 734 -10.16 -28.48 -18.36
CA GLU A 734 -11.36 -29.28 -18.09
C GLU A 734 -12.40 -29.17 -19.23
N GLU A 735 -12.37 -28.09 -20.01
CA GLU A 735 -13.25 -27.91 -21.18
C GLU A 735 -12.77 -28.68 -22.43
N GLU A 736 -11.46 -28.91 -22.60
CA GLU A 736 -10.90 -29.51 -23.82
C GLU A 736 -10.56 -31.02 -23.74
N ASP A 737 -10.36 -31.62 -22.55
CA ASP A 737 -9.83 -32.99 -22.46
C ASP A 737 -10.66 -33.95 -21.58
N PHE A 738 -11.54 -34.72 -22.22
CA PHE A 738 -12.18 -35.94 -21.67
C PHE A 738 -11.23 -37.16 -21.71
N SER A 739 -9.91 -36.95 -21.66
CA SER A 739 -8.90 -38.02 -21.67
C SER A 739 -8.20 -38.16 -20.31
N LEU A 740 -8.21 -39.38 -19.79
CA LEU A 740 -7.87 -39.78 -18.41
C LEU A 740 -6.41 -39.55 -17.93
N ASN A 741 -5.56 -38.84 -18.68
CA ASN A 741 -4.14 -38.66 -18.33
C ASN A 741 -3.71 -37.18 -18.13
N GLY A 742 -4.56 -36.18 -18.40
CA GLY A 742 -4.22 -34.76 -18.23
C GLY A 742 -4.47 -34.17 -16.82
N SER A 743 -5.25 -34.85 -15.99
CA SER A 743 -5.74 -34.34 -14.69
C SER A 743 -4.70 -34.38 -13.56
N GLN A 744 -3.68 -35.25 -13.63
CA GLN A 744 -2.67 -35.38 -12.58
C GLN A 744 -1.67 -34.21 -12.55
N ASP A 745 -1.24 -33.71 -13.71
CA ASP A 745 -0.27 -32.60 -13.80
C ASP A 745 -0.86 -31.27 -13.32
N ALA A 746 -2.15 -31.05 -13.60
CA ALA A 746 -2.86 -29.86 -13.17
C ALA A 746 -3.02 -29.86 -11.63
N GLN A 747 -3.51 -30.97 -11.04
CA GLN A 747 -3.66 -31.09 -9.58
C GLN A 747 -2.31 -30.94 -8.85
N THR A 748 -1.23 -31.47 -9.42
CA THR A 748 0.13 -31.34 -8.88
C THR A 748 0.58 -29.87 -8.85
N THR A 749 0.18 -29.06 -9.82
CA THR A 749 0.52 -27.63 -9.88
C THR A 749 -0.26 -26.81 -8.85
N LEU A 750 -1.56 -27.05 -8.68
CA LEU A 750 -2.36 -26.35 -7.66
C LEU A 750 -1.96 -26.74 -6.22
N SER A 751 -1.43 -27.94 -6.04
CA SER A 751 -0.96 -28.45 -4.74
C SER A 751 0.34 -27.77 -4.27
N LEU A 752 0.98 -26.95 -5.10
CA LEU A 752 2.15 -26.17 -4.70
C LEU A 752 1.80 -25.21 -3.55
N PRO A 753 2.65 -25.08 -2.51
CA PRO A 753 2.37 -24.23 -1.35
C PRO A 753 2.01 -22.78 -1.69
N GLU A 754 2.66 -22.21 -2.72
CA GLU A 754 2.41 -20.84 -3.19
C GLU A 754 0.99 -20.68 -3.78
N ASN A 755 0.53 -21.68 -4.54
CA ASN A 755 -0.81 -21.68 -5.13
C ASN A 755 -1.88 -21.93 -4.06
N LYS A 756 -1.64 -22.87 -3.12
CA LYS A 756 -2.49 -23.04 -1.94
C LYS A 756 -2.64 -21.76 -1.13
N ALA A 757 -1.57 -20.97 -0.97
CA ALA A 757 -1.66 -19.68 -0.28
C ALA A 757 -2.57 -18.70 -1.04
N VAL A 758 -2.46 -18.60 -2.36
CA VAL A 758 -3.34 -17.76 -3.18
C VAL A 758 -4.80 -18.21 -3.08
N ILE A 759 -5.09 -19.51 -3.12
CA ILE A 759 -6.44 -20.06 -2.97
C ILE A 759 -7.00 -19.75 -1.56
N LYS A 760 -6.20 -19.93 -0.49
CA LYS A 760 -6.60 -19.57 0.88
C LYS A 760 -6.97 -18.09 1.01
N ARG A 761 -6.16 -17.19 0.43
CA ARG A 761 -6.49 -15.75 0.38
C ARG A 761 -7.81 -15.50 -0.35
N MET A 762 -8.07 -16.21 -1.44
CA MET A 762 -9.33 -16.06 -2.17
C MET A 762 -10.53 -16.55 -1.35
N ILE A 763 -10.42 -17.69 -0.66
CA ILE A 763 -11.48 -18.22 0.23
C ILE A 763 -11.89 -17.20 1.28
N ILE A 764 -10.93 -16.63 2.02
CA ILE A 764 -11.27 -15.68 3.09
C ILE A 764 -11.86 -14.38 2.52
N LYS A 765 -11.38 -13.90 1.37
CA LYS A 765 -11.93 -12.71 0.71
C LYS A 765 -13.36 -12.93 0.20
N CYS A 766 -13.62 -14.06 -0.47
CA CYS A 766 -14.97 -14.44 -0.87
C CYS A 766 -15.91 -14.56 0.33
N SER A 767 -15.42 -15.12 1.44
CA SER A 767 -16.20 -15.28 2.67
C SER A 767 -16.54 -13.94 3.33
N ASP A 768 -15.56 -13.04 3.45
CA ASP A 768 -15.67 -11.72 4.06
C ASP A 768 -16.74 -10.85 3.36
N VAL A 769 -16.76 -10.84 2.02
CA VAL A 769 -17.73 -10.05 1.25
C VAL A 769 -18.83 -10.91 0.59
N SER A 770 -19.22 -12.02 1.21
CA SER A 770 -20.23 -12.96 0.68
C SER A 770 -21.68 -12.49 0.79
N ASN A 771 -21.97 -11.41 1.53
CA ASN A 771 -23.33 -10.94 1.80
C ASN A 771 -24.20 -10.77 0.55
N PRO A 772 -23.71 -10.23 -0.58
CA PRO A 772 -24.51 -10.09 -1.80
C PRO A 772 -24.93 -11.42 -2.43
N ALA A 773 -24.28 -12.53 -2.09
CA ALA A 773 -24.61 -13.87 -2.55
C ALA A 773 -25.42 -14.68 -1.53
N ARG A 774 -25.85 -14.09 -0.40
CA ARG A 774 -26.76 -14.72 0.58
C ARG A 774 -28.23 -14.60 0.15
N PRO A 775 -29.17 -15.38 0.73
CA PRO A 775 -30.60 -15.09 0.57
C PRO A 775 -30.95 -13.62 0.84
N PHE A 776 -31.88 -13.05 0.06
CA PHE A 776 -32.10 -11.60 0.01
C PHE A 776 -32.34 -10.94 1.37
N TYR A 777 -33.01 -11.63 2.31
CA TYR A 777 -33.26 -11.09 3.65
C TYR A 777 -31.96 -10.85 4.44
N LEU A 778 -30.96 -11.74 4.30
CA LEU A 778 -29.63 -11.57 4.88
C LEU A 778 -28.83 -10.52 4.12
N CYS A 779 -28.84 -10.58 2.78
CA CYS A 779 -28.18 -9.60 1.93
C CYS A 779 -28.62 -8.16 2.30
N LYS A 780 -29.94 -7.96 2.43
CA LYS A 780 -30.53 -6.68 2.80
C LYS A 780 -30.14 -6.24 4.21
N GLU A 781 -30.24 -7.12 5.21
CA GLU A 781 -29.85 -6.78 6.58
C GLU A 781 -28.36 -6.39 6.66
N TRP A 782 -27.47 -7.15 6.02
CA TRP A 782 -26.05 -6.84 5.99
C TRP A 782 -25.76 -5.52 5.29
N ALA A 783 -26.44 -5.23 4.17
CA ALA A 783 -26.35 -3.94 3.48
C ALA A 783 -26.79 -2.76 4.37
N LEU A 784 -27.85 -2.92 5.17
CA LEU A 784 -28.30 -1.91 6.12
C LEU A 784 -27.30 -1.71 7.27
N ARG A 785 -26.76 -2.81 7.82
CA ARG A 785 -25.76 -2.76 8.90
C ARG A 785 -24.49 -2.02 8.49
N ILE A 786 -23.92 -2.36 7.32
CA ILE A 786 -22.70 -1.69 6.84
C ILE A 786 -22.97 -0.22 6.50
N ALA A 787 -24.12 0.09 5.90
CA ALA A 787 -24.49 1.47 5.60
C ALA A 787 -24.56 2.32 6.87
N GLU A 788 -25.21 1.83 7.93
CA GLU A 788 -25.30 2.57 9.20
C GLU A 788 -23.92 2.75 9.87
N GLU A 789 -23.02 1.77 9.77
CA GLU A 789 -21.66 1.92 10.30
C GLU A 789 -20.87 3.00 9.55
N TYR A 790 -20.97 3.02 8.21
CA TYR A 790 -20.40 4.09 7.40
C TYR A 790 -21.04 5.45 7.67
N PHE A 791 -22.35 5.51 7.91
CA PHE A 791 -23.01 6.75 8.31
C PHE A 791 -22.46 7.28 9.63
N GLN A 792 -22.26 6.40 10.62
CA GLN A 792 -21.65 6.79 11.91
C GLN A 792 -20.21 7.29 11.73
N GLN A 793 -19.44 6.71 10.82
CA GLN A 793 -18.12 7.24 10.46
C GLN A 793 -18.23 8.63 9.83
N THR A 794 -19.02 8.79 8.78
CA THR A 794 -19.18 10.06 8.07
C THR A 794 -19.66 11.18 9.00
N ASP A 795 -20.59 10.88 9.91
CA ASP A 795 -21.08 11.84 10.91
C ASP A 795 -19.95 12.27 11.86
N GLU A 796 -19.14 11.32 12.31
CA GLU A 796 -18.00 11.59 13.19
C GLU A 796 -16.90 12.40 12.48
N GLU A 797 -16.55 12.05 11.24
CA GLU A 797 -15.60 12.79 10.40
C GLU A 797 -16.01 14.26 10.28
N LYS A 798 -17.29 14.52 9.99
CA LYS A 798 -17.83 15.89 9.93
C LYS A 798 -17.77 16.60 11.28
N SER A 799 -18.11 15.90 12.36
CA SER A 799 -18.12 16.49 13.70
C SER A 799 -16.72 16.88 14.18
N LEU A 800 -15.70 16.11 13.81
CA LEU A 800 -14.29 16.33 14.16
C LEU A 800 -13.56 17.23 13.15
N GLY A 801 -14.21 17.63 12.06
CA GLY A 801 -13.58 18.39 10.98
C GLY A 801 -12.48 17.61 10.23
N LEU A 802 -12.56 16.28 10.26
CA LEU A 802 -11.66 15.39 9.51
C LEU A 802 -12.05 15.37 8.02
N PRO A 803 -11.12 15.01 7.12
CA PRO A 803 -11.46 14.73 5.73
C PRO A 803 -12.48 13.60 5.65
N VAL A 804 -13.65 13.87 5.05
CA VAL A 804 -14.68 12.85 4.85
C VAL A 804 -14.20 11.86 3.78
N VAL A 805 -13.97 10.61 4.16
CA VAL A 805 -13.38 9.60 3.25
C VAL A 805 -14.43 8.89 2.40
N MET A 806 -15.70 8.90 2.85
CA MET A 806 -16.82 8.22 2.20
C MET A 806 -18.00 9.17 1.93
N PRO A 807 -17.83 10.19 1.05
CA PRO A 807 -18.82 11.27 0.90
C PRO A 807 -20.20 10.79 0.43
N VAL A 808 -20.28 9.67 -0.31
CA VAL A 808 -21.54 9.05 -0.73
C VAL A 808 -22.31 8.47 0.44
N PHE A 809 -21.62 7.96 1.45
CA PHE A 809 -22.24 7.37 2.64
C PHE A 809 -22.53 8.44 3.70
N ASP A 810 -23.29 9.45 3.30
CA ASP A 810 -24.00 10.34 4.21
C ASP A 810 -25.45 9.87 4.29
N ARG A 811 -25.96 9.64 5.51
CA ARG A 811 -27.34 9.20 5.74
C ARG A 811 -28.40 10.12 5.13
N LYS A 812 -28.04 11.37 4.80
CA LYS A 812 -28.94 12.33 4.14
C LYS A 812 -29.02 12.18 2.63
N THR A 813 -28.02 11.58 1.98
CA THR A 813 -27.90 11.55 0.52
C THR A 813 -27.65 10.17 -0.07
N CYS A 814 -27.25 9.19 0.75
CA CYS A 814 -26.93 7.85 0.30
C CYS A 814 -28.18 7.09 -0.17
N SER A 815 -28.14 6.53 -1.38
CA SER A 815 -29.08 5.49 -1.82
C SER A 815 -28.42 4.13 -1.63
N ILE A 816 -28.91 3.36 -0.65
CA ILE A 816 -28.38 2.03 -0.34
C ILE A 816 -28.51 1.09 -1.54
N PRO A 817 -29.67 0.99 -2.24
CA PRO A 817 -29.78 0.13 -3.41
C PRO A 817 -28.76 0.46 -4.49
N LYS A 818 -28.55 1.75 -4.79
CA LYS A 818 -27.57 2.18 -5.79
C LYS A 818 -26.15 1.86 -5.36
N SER A 819 -25.79 2.08 -4.10
CA SER A 819 -24.46 1.73 -3.57
C SER A 819 -24.21 0.21 -3.60
N GLN A 820 -25.22 -0.62 -3.34
CA GLN A 820 -25.08 -2.08 -3.42
C GLN A 820 -24.88 -2.54 -4.87
N ILE A 821 -25.61 -1.98 -5.84
CA ILE A 821 -25.40 -2.26 -7.27
C ILE A 821 -23.97 -1.91 -7.67
N SER A 822 -23.49 -0.70 -7.35
CA SER A 822 -22.12 -0.28 -7.64
C SER A 822 -21.08 -1.19 -6.98
N PHE A 823 -21.31 -1.62 -5.73
CA PHE A 823 -20.41 -2.53 -5.04
C PHE A 823 -20.36 -3.91 -5.70
N ILE A 824 -21.51 -4.44 -6.09
CA ILE A 824 -21.62 -5.74 -6.78
C ILE A 824 -20.89 -5.70 -8.12
N ASP A 825 -21.16 -4.67 -8.92
CA ASP A 825 -20.58 -4.51 -10.25
C ASP A 825 -19.05 -4.34 -10.21
N PHE A 826 -18.53 -3.66 -9.18
CA PHE A 826 -17.13 -3.29 -9.15
C PHE A 826 -16.23 -4.31 -8.43
N PHE A 827 -16.72 -4.99 -7.39
CA PHE A 827 -15.90 -5.91 -6.59
C PHE A 827 -16.38 -7.35 -6.61
N ILE A 828 -17.70 -7.58 -6.69
CA ILE A 828 -18.27 -8.89 -6.35
C ILE A 828 -18.42 -9.77 -7.56
N ASN A 829 -18.93 -9.24 -8.69
CA ASN A 829 -19.19 -10.04 -9.89
C ASN A 829 -17.91 -10.77 -10.37
N GLU A 830 -16.84 -10.04 -10.69
CA GLU A 830 -15.60 -10.67 -11.18
C GLU A 830 -14.98 -11.64 -10.15
N MET A 831 -15.07 -11.30 -8.86
CA MET A 831 -14.52 -12.12 -7.79
C MET A 831 -15.28 -13.44 -7.62
N PHE A 832 -16.62 -13.40 -7.64
CA PHE A 832 -17.47 -14.58 -7.49
C PHE A 832 -17.55 -15.41 -8.76
N GLU A 833 -17.51 -14.80 -9.95
CA GLU A 833 -17.41 -15.52 -11.23
C GLU A 833 -16.11 -16.34 -11.28
N ALA A 834 -14.96 -15.71 -11.00
CA ALA A 834 -13.69 -16.43 -10.96
C ALA A 834 -13.67 -17.53 -9.89
N TRP A 835 -14.34 -17.33 -8.76
CA TRP A 835 -14.46 -18.32 -7.71
C TRP A 835 -15.40 -19.48 -8.10
N ASP A 836 -16.51 -19.20 -8.77
CA ASP A 836 -17.46 -20.18 -9.30
C ASP A 836 -16.79 -21.09 -10.33
N ASP A 837 -16.09 -20.49 -11.31
CA ASP A 837 -15.31 -21.22 -12.32
C ASP A 837 -14.32 -22.22 -11.70
N PHE A 838 -13.81 -21.93 -10.50
CA PHE A 838 -12.84 -22.77 -9.80
C PHE A 838 -13.46 -23.78 -8.83
N ALA A 839 -14.45 -23.35 -8.04
CA ALA A 839 -14.95 -24.05 -6.87
C ALA A 839 -16.37 -24.62 -7.04
N ASP A 840 -17.03 -24.35 -8.17
CA ASP A 840 -18.38 -24.79 -8.54
C ASP A 840 -19.42 -24.43 -7.46
N VAL A 841 -19.84 -23.16 -7.48
CA VAL A 841 -20.83 -22.56 -6.55
C VAL A 841 -21.97 -21.84 -7.29
N PRO A 842 -22.66 -22.50 -8.25
CA PRO A 842 -23.66 -21.85 -9.11
C PRO A 842 -24.86 -21.31 -8.31
N ASP A 843 -25.19 -21.91 -7.17
CA ASP A 843 -26.25 -21.44 -6.28
C ASP A 843 -25.97 -20.02 -5.75
N LEU A 844 -24.70 -19.72 -5.44
CA LEU A 844 -24.28 -18.40 -4.95
C LEU A 844 -24.38 -17.35 -6.05
N ILE A 845 -24.02 -17.71 -7.29
CA ILE A 845 -24.22 -16.86 -8.46
C ILE A 845 -25.71 -16.59 -8.69
N GLY A 846 -26.56 -17.61 -8.52
CA GLY A 846 -28.02 -17.47 -8.57
C GLY A 846 -28.55 -16.44 -7.58
N TYR A 847 -28.14 -16.52 -6.31
CA TYR A 847 -28.49 -15.53 -5.28
C TYR A 847 -27.95 -14.13 -5.63
N LEU A 848 -26.70 -14.03 -6.07
CA LEU A 848 -26.08 -12.75 -6.44
C LEU A 848 -26.88 -12.03 -7.53
N GLN A 849 -27.22 -12.75 -8.60
CA GLN A 849 -28.02 -12.21 -9.71
C GLN A 849 -29.42 -11.80 -9.27
N GLU A 850 -30.08 -12.60 -8.42
CA GLU A 850 -31.42 -12.28 -7.93
C GLU A 850 -31.41 -11.07 -7.00
N ASN A 851 -30.44 -10.98 -6.10
CA ASN A 851 -30.27 -9.85 -5.21
C ASN A 851 -29.96 -8.57 -5.99
N TYR A 852 -29.14 -8.66 -7.03
CA TYR A 852 -28.87 -7.53 -7.93
C TYR A 852 -30.17 -7.00 -8.57
N ARG A 853 -31.05 -7.88 -9.06
CA ARG A 853 -32.39 -7.49 -9.59
C ARG A 853 -33.28 -6.87 -8.52
N CYS A 854 -33.24 -7.40 -7.29
CA CYS A 854 -33.97 -6.84 -6.17
C CYS A 854 -33.52 -5.41 -5.86
N TRP A 855 -32.21 -5.14 -5.85
CA TRP A 855 -31.67 -3.79 -5.66
C TRP A 855 -32.03 -2.85 -6.81
N GLN A 856 -31.98 -3.30 -8.06
CA GLN A 856 -32.42 -2.51 -9.21
C GLN A 856 -33.89 -2.11 -9.11
N THR A 857 -34.74 -3.01 -8.60
CA THR A 857 -36.17 -2.73 -8.39
C THR A 857 -36.35 -1.67 -7.30
N GLN A 858 -35.67 -1.81 -6.16
CA GLN A 858 -35.72 -0.82 -5.07
C GLN A 858 -35.17 0.55 -5.49
N GLN A 859 -34.11 0.59 -6.30
CA GLN A 859 -33.57 1.84 -6.83
C GLN A 859 -34.59 2.57 -7.71
N LYS A 860 -35.31 1.85 -8.58
CA LYS A 860 -36.39 2.42 -9.40
C LYS A 860 -37.53 2.96 -8.54
N GLU A 861 -37.94 2.20 -7.53
CA GLU A 861 -38.97 2.64 -6.58
C GLU A 861 -38.56 3.90 -5.79
N GLU A 862 -37.29 4.04 -5.41
CA GLU A 862 -36.76 5.26 -4.78
C GLU A 862 -36.81 6.46 -5.73
N GLN A 863 -36.42 6.27 -6.99
CA GLN A 863 -36.47 7.33 -8.02
C GLN A 863 -37.90 7.78 -8.32
N ASP A 864 -38.84 6.84 -8.46
CA ASP A 864 -40.25 7.13 -8.70
C ASP A 864 -40.88 7.92 -7.53
N LYS A 865 -40.51 7.61 -6.29
CA LYS A 865 -40.97 8.34 -5.10
C LYS A 865 -40.42 9.77 -5.06
N GLN A 866 -39.15 9.96 -5.40
CA GLN A 866 -38.53 11.29 -5.47
C GLN A 866 -39.14 12.15 -6.60
N GLN A 867 -39.40 11.56 -7.76
CA GLN A 867 -40.09 12.26 -8.86
C GLN A 867 -41.51 12.67 -8.47
N LYS A 868 -42.27 11.79 -7.82
CA LYS A 868 -43.63 12.10 -7.33
C LYS A 868 -43.63 13.23 -6.31
N GLN A 869 -42.72 13.22 -5.34
CA GLN A 869 -42.58 14.31 -4.36
C GLN A 869 -42.24 15.65 -5.03
N SER A 870 -41.32 15.64 -6.01
CA SER A 870 -40.97 16.86 -6.76
C SER A 870 -42.11 17.42 -7.62
N SER A 871 -42.98 16.55 -8.17
CA SER A 871 -44.17 16.98 -8.93
C SER A 871 -45.26 17.56 -8.03
N THR A 872 -45.43 17.05 -6.81
CA THR A 872 -46.43 17.55 -5.85
C THR A 872 -46.02 18.90 -5.26
N GLU A 873 -44.73 19.15 -5.04
CA GLU A 873 -44.21 20.47 -4.60
C GLU A 873 -44.31 21.55 -5.70
N GLN A 874 -44.31 21.18 -6.98
CA GLN A 874 -44.51 22.11 -8.10
C GLN A 874 -45.99 22.49 -8.31
N GLU A 875 -46.94 21.59 -8.00
CA GLU A 875 -48.38 21.88 -8.03
C GLU A 875 -48.82 22.79 -6.85
N ASP A 876 -48.23 22.63 -5.66
CA ASP A 876 -48.54 23.49 -4.50
C ASP A 876 -47.86 24.89 -4.59
N GLY A 877 -46.74 24.99 -5.31
CA GLY A 877 -46.07 26.26 -5.60
C GLY A 877 -46.84 27.16 -6.59
N THR A 878 -47.64 26.58 -7.49
CA THR A 878 -48.39 27.32 -8.52
C THR A 878 -49.73 27.88 -8.04
N GLU A 879 -50.31 27.37 -6.94
CA GLU A 879 -51.47 28.02 -6.30
C GLU A 879 -51.10 29.25 -5.45
N SER A 880 -49.82 29.38 -5.05
CA SER A 880 -49.36 30.51 -4.23
C SER A 880 -48.98 31.77 -5.04
N GLU A 881 -48.73 31.65 -6.35
CA GLU A 881 -48.37 32.80 -7.22
C GLU A 881 -49.56 33.42 -7.98
N GLN A 882 -50.77 32.86 -7.92
CA GLN A 882 -51.98 33.48 -8.50
C GLN A 882 -52.81 34.32 -7.51
N THR A 883 -52.40 34.44 -6.24
CA THR A 883 -53.12 35.24 -5.23
C THR A 883 -52.47 36.57 -4.84
N THR A 884 -51.31 36.93 -5.42
CA THR A 884 -50.59 38.18 -5.08
C THR A 884 -50.55 39.27 -6.16
N GLU A 885 -51.29 39.16 -7.27
CA GLU A 885 -51.34 40.22 -8.31
C GLU A 885 -52.66 41.00 -8.44
N ASN A 886 -53.69 40.73 -7.62
CA ASN A 886 -54.96 41.49 -7.65
C ASN A 886 -55.24 42.36 -6.41
N GLY A 887 -54.24 42.60 -5.55
CA GLY A 887 -54.40 43.29 -4.26
C GLY A 887 -53.91 44.74 -4.17
N ALA A 888 -53.67 45.44 -5.29
CA ALA A 888 -53.15 46.81 -5.27
C ALA A 888 -53.85 47.74 -6.28
N ARG A 889 -55.18 47.86 -6.18
CA ARG A 889 -55.91 49.07 -6.59
C ARG A 889 -57.25 49.10 -5.87
N GLU A 890 -57.57 50.26 -5.32
CA GLU A 890 -58.86 50.65 -4.72
C GLU A 890 -59.04 50.46 -3.20
N GLU A 891 -58.25 51.22 -2.43
CA GLU A 891 -58.85 52.02 -1.35
C GLU A 891 -58.97 53.47 -1.82
N GLN A 892 -60.14 53.85 -2.34
CA GLN A 892 -60.63 55.23 -2.30
C GLN A 892 -62.16 55.25 -2.38
N GLN A 893 -62.77 55.44 -1.20
CA GLN A 893 -63.99 56.20 -0.94
C GLN A 893 -65.23 55.96 -1.84
N MET A 894 -66.26 55.37 -1.24
CA MET A 894 -67.55 56.02 -0.89
C MET A 894 -68.61 54.93 -0.68
N SER A 895 -69.08 54.72 0.56
CA SER A 895 -70.21 55.40 1.22
C SER A 895 -71.59 54.88 0.81
N ASN A 896 -72.40 54.61 1.84
CA ASN A 896 -73.84 54.31 1.87
C ASN A 896 -74.16 52.83 1.60
N GLY A 897 -74.75 52.08 2.54
CA GLY A 897 -76.07 52.34 3.14
C GLY A 897 -77.11 51.97 2.07
N ASP A 898 -77.93 50.93 2.15
CA ASP A 898 -78.80 50.57 3.27
C ASP A 898 -79.54 49.23 2.99
N LEU A 899 -79.99 48.63 4.09
CA LEU A 899 -81.23 47.87 4.33
C LEU A 899 -81.63 46.61 3.52
N GLU A 900 -81.84 45.57 4.35
CA GLU A 900 -83.04 44.71 4.45
C GLU A 900 -83.15 43.36 3.72
N SER A 901 -83.19 42.33 4.58
CA SER A 901 -84.12 41.18 4.57
C SER A 901 -83.86 40.12 3.49
N THR A 902 -84.01 38.81 3.67
CA THR A 902 -84.63 37.91 4.65
C THR A 902 -83.99 36.53 4.41
N GLY A 903 -83.96 35.62 5.40
CA GLY A 903 -83.61 34.23 5.11
C GLY A 903 -83.12 33.39 6.28
N THR A 904 -84.01 33.13 7.23
CA THR A 904 -83.88 32.14 8.31
C THR A 904 -83.55 30.72 7.83
N LYS A 905 -82.67 30.02 8.57
CA LYS A 905 -82.77 28.58 8.96
C LYS A 905 -81.62 28.27 9.94
N LYS A 906 -81.83 28.34 11.25
CA LYS A 906 -82.39 27.30 12.16
C LYS A 906 -81.67 25.95 12.04
N VAL A 907 -80.74 25.68 12.96
CA VAL A 907 -80.21 24.33 13.25
C VAL A 907 -80.41 24.07 14.73
N THR A 908 -81.48 23.34 15.09
CA THR A 908 -81.44 22.41 16.24
C THR A 908 -82.67 21.47 16.27
N ILE A 909 -82.39 20.25 16.76
CA ILE A 909 -83.21 19.24 17.48
C ILE A 909 -84.04 18.19 16.71
N LYS A 910 -83.89 16.95 17.22
CA LYS A 910 -84.78 15.76 17.24
C LYS A 910 -84.54 14.72 16.14
N ASP A 911 -84.58 13.40 16.36
CA ASP A 911 -84.74 12.53 17.54
C ASP A 911 -84.45 11.07 17.07
N ARG A 912 -83.95 10.22 17.98
CA ARG A 912 -84.15 8.74 18.15
C ARG A 912 -83.61 7.73 17.10
N GLU A 913 -82.64 6.85 17.46
CA GLU A 913 -82.76 5.47 18.04
C GLU A 913 -83.10 4.36 16.99
N PRO A 914 -82.90 3.03 17.21
CA PRO A 914 -81.97 2.24 18.07
C PRO A 914 -81.40 0.92 17.38
N VAL A 915 -80.71 0.04 18.15
CA VAL A 915 -80.48 -1.45 17.97
C VAL A 915 -79.48 -1.92 16.88
N ALA A 916 -78.66 -2.99 16.96
CA ALA A 916 -78.00 -3.86 17.97
C ALA A 916 -77.06 -4.88 17.26
N GLN A 917 -76.23 -5.61 18.05
CA GLN A 917 -75.53 -6.93 17.83
C GLN A 917 -74.13 -6.93 17.15
N GLN A 918 -73.04 -7.17 17.92
CA GLN A 918 -72.30 -8.44 18.25
C GLN A 918 -71.16 -8.73 17.24
N GLU A 919 -69.90 -9.13 17.53
CA GLU A 919 -69.21 -9.83 18.64
C GLU A 919 -67.66 -9.62 18.49
N SER A 920 -66.90 -9.23 19.54
CA SER A 920 -65.92 -10.03 20.36
C SER A 920 -64.50 -10.18 19.73
N LEU A 921 -63.32 -9.96 20.34
CA LEU A 921 -62.87 -9.83 21.74
C LEU A 921 -61.56 -8.99 21.87
N THR A 922 -61.62 -8.06 22.81
CA THR A 922 -60.64 -7.43 23.74
C THR A 922 -59.11 -7.62 23.61
N VAL A 923 -58.43 -6.47 23.63
CA VAL A 923 -57.22 -6.20 24.43
C VAL A 923 -57.69 -5.88 25.87
N GLU A 924 -57.10 -6.51 26.89
CA GLU A 924 -57.15 -6.04 28.27
C GLU A 924 -55.73 -5.86 28.80
N ASP A 925 -55.59 -4.82 29.60
CA ASP A 925 -54.39 -4.31 30.24
C ASP A 925 -54.59 -4.41 31.77
N VAL A 926 -53.53 -4.08 32.52
CA VAL A 926 -53.45 -3.79 33.97
C VAL A 926 -53.27 -4.98 34.94
N SER A 927 -52.08 -5.06 35.57
CA SER A 927 -51.86 -4.74 37.01
C SER A 927 -50.64 -5.46 37.61
N GLU A 928 -49.91 -4.72 38.44
CA GLU A 928 -48.73 -5.09 39.24
C GLU A 928 -48.96 -6.17 40.32
N GLU A 929 -47.83 -6.61 40.89
CA GLU A 929 -47.59 -7.10 42.26
C GLU A 929 -47.80 -8.61 42.58
N LEU A 930 -46.68 -9.36 42.70
CA LEU A 930 -46.10 -9.86 43.97
C LEU A 930 -45.17 -11.08 43.77
N SER A 931 -44.06 -11.04 44.52
CA SER A 931 -43.02 -12.06 44.80
C SER A 931 -41.99 -12.43 43.72
#